data_AF-A0A182FNT5-F1
#
_entry.id   AF-A0A182FNT5-F1
#
_cell.length_a   1.000
_cell.length_b   1.000
_cell.length_c   1.000
_cell.angle_alpha   90.00
_cell.angle_beta   90.00
_cell.angle_gamma   90.00
#
_symmetry.space_group_name_H-M   'P 1'
#
loop_
_entity.id
_entity.type
_entity.pdbx_description
1 polymer ?
#
loop_
_entity_poly.entity_id
_entity_poly.type
_entity_poly.pdbx_seq_one_letter_code
_entity_poly.pdbx_strand_id
1 'polypeptide(L)'
;MQQLCCCFGTRTDKVSPGESFDQSKSSTPTSDGTLNNIFRTERHCTDILFIAIKAAFILILLVLIIYCMAFGDIYRIVNGYDDCANVCGRDNLPDEKLACKGADRTEQKFLLVTGSGVTTSDLHRMCVASCNEVEGFKPWLNRCIRVSNPTEEVATRTGLRNFFQEVSEDLDACQREIVWLALTAFFCSLLTLVLLRVLPGLIVWLVLVAVLLACTTGTIWLWFKWRHEVEQTAPEAGESARMRINNWLYYAIGATVATVIVCLVILVMRRRIKLVVQLFREAGKAIASMPLLLAEPVLTFVTIGGAIALYVYFTVWIESAGMLVIEGNNSARYEKDPTMLLTRWYNLLAFLWFAQFVIGCQHMVIAGAVAGWFFTRNKSQLGSPIGRAYGNLLRYHLGTVAFGSFVIALVQFLRMLLKLLMHLVRNPQNRVTNCLFDCCQCCLRCFERFLQYLTRNAYILTAMHGDPFCRAGQHAFRLLTSNALRVAAINSVGDFVLVLAKVFVVVATALVGMELIQRKPGLHHPYVPLILVGIFAYLVAHCFMTVYEMTVDTIFLCFCEDCETNDGIGRPYYMSRGLMEFVQNSKRALAIDGSRAGTTTDHHDHHQQQALRDGKAWMAADSKPSLQQASPSLGNTTIKQQQQQLRTAAISETVD
;
A
#
# COMPACT_ATOMS: atom_id res chain seq x y z
N MET A 1 -32.94 -8.25 6.30
CA MET A 1 -31.92 -7.17 6.35
C MET A 1 -31.42 -7.03 7.79
N GLN A 2 -30.63 -7.99 8.30
CA GLN A 2 -30.65 -8.31 9.75
C GLN A 2 -29.28 -8.74 10.33
N GLN A 3 -28.17 -8.25 9.76
CA GLN A 3 -26.81 -8.52 10.26
C GLN A 3 -26.19 -7.22 10.78
N LEU A 4 -26.42 -6.93 12.06
CA LEU A 4 -25.98 -5.70 12.73
C LEU A 4 -25.50 -5.96 14.18
N CYS A 5 -24.80 -7.08 14.37
CA CYS A 5 -24.25 -7.48 15.67
C CYS A 5 -22.80 -7.05 15.85
N CYS A 6 -22.56 -6.26 16.90
CA CYS A 6 -21.34 -6.15 17.74
C CYS A 6 -21.62 -5.13 18.85
N CYS A 7 -22.14 -3.94 18.50
CA CYS A 7 -22.30 -2.81 19.43
C CYS A 7 -23.71 -2.63 20.02
N PHE A 8 -24.59 -3.65 19.95
CA PHE A 8 -26.05 -3.49 19.99
C PHE A 8 -26.81 -4.32 21.03
N GLY A 9 -26.32 -4.32 22.28
CA GLY A 9 -27.15 -4.63 23.45
C GLY A 9 -28.16 -3.50 23.74
N THR A 10 -29.38 -3.87 24.15
CA THR A 10 -30.48 -2.95 24.47
C THR A 10 -30.41 -2.43 25.91
N ARG A 11 -29.79 -1.25 26.10
CA ARG A 11 -30.00 -0.43 27.31
C ARG A 11 -29.88 1.06 26.99
N THR A 12 -30.80 1.86 27.51
CA THR A 12 -31.00 3.27 27.12
C THR A 12 -30.63 4.22 28.25
N ASP A 13 -29.33 4.41 28.48
CA ASP A 13 -28.81 5.38 29.45
C ASP A 13 -27.88 6.41 28.79
N LYS A 14 -27.88 7.65 29.30
CA LYS A 14 -27.11 8.77 28.73
C LYS A 14 -25.67 8.74 29.23
N VAL A 15 -24.73 8.34 28.36
CA VAL A 15 -23.28 8.42 28.65
C VAL A 15 -22.69 9.72 28.09
N SER A 16 -22.06 10.50 28.98
CA SER A 16 -21.19 11.63 28.65
C SER A 16 -19.73 11.26 28.88
N PRO A 17 -18.77 11.74 28.07
CA PRO A 17 -17.35 11.46 28.30
C PRO A 17 -16.81 12.27 29.49
N GLY A 18 -15.91 11.65 30.25
CA GLY A 18 -15.22 12.28 31.37
C GLY A 18 -14.05 13.16 30.91
N GLU A 19 -14.27 14.47 30.90
CA GLU A 19 -13.22 15.50 30.82
C GLU A 19 -13.32 16.41 32.05
N SER A 20 -12.17 16.77 32.63
CA SER A 20 -12.02 17.69 33.79
C SER A 20 -13.03 17.50 34.94
N PHE A 21 -12.72 16.58 35.87
CA PHE A 21 -13.28 16.63 37.23
C PHE A 21 -12.45 17.63 38.06
N ASP A 22 -13.10 18.54 38.78
CA ASP A 22 -12.39 19.55 39.58
C ASP A 22 -11.54 18.92 40.69
N GLN A 23 -10.28 19.36 40.79
CA GLN A 23 -9.36 18.95 41.86
C GLN A 23 -9.74 19.60 43.18
N SER A 24 -10.74 19.03 43.87
CA SER A 24 -10.97 19.31 45.30
C SER A 24 -11.58 18.15 46.10
N LYS A 25 -12.51 17.36 45.53
CA LYS A 25 -13.29 16.37 46.31
C LYS A 25 -13.65 15.07 45.56
N SER A 26 -12.66 14.21 45.34
CA SER A 26 -12.86 12.74 45.30
C SER A 26 -11.53 12.01 45.48
N SER A 27 -11.55 10.80 46.05
CA SER A 27 -10.37 9.95 46.20
C SER A 27 -9.98 9.34 44.85
N THR A 28 -8.72 9.50 44.46
CA THR A 28 -8.19 9.04 43.17
C THR A 28 -8.20 7.51 43.05
N PRO A 29 -8.93 6.91 42.09
CA PRO A 29 -8.53 5.60 41.56
C PRO A 29 -7.23 5.77 40.76
N THR A 30 -6.28 4.86 40.91
CA THR A 30 -4.98 4.94 40.22
C THR A 30 -5.14 4.77 38.72
N SER A 31 -4.51 5.66 37.94
CA SER A 31 -4.64 5.72 36.48
C SER A 31 -4.18 4.45 35.76
N ASP A 32 -3.22 3.73 36.33
CA ASP A 32 -2.62 2.53 35.73
C ASP A 32 -3.67 1.43 35.51
N GLY A 33 -4.57 1.22 36.48
CA GLY A 33 -5.54 0.12 36.47
C GLY A 33 -6.51 0.11 35.28
N THR A 34 -6.68 1.24 34.58
CA THR A 34 -7.57 1.31 33.40
C THR A 34 -6.81 1.27 32.06
N LEU A 35 -5.55 1.70 32.03
CA LEU A 35 -4.69 1.61 30.84
C LEU A 35 -4.24 0.16 30.58
N ASN A 36 -3.97 -0.58 31.67
CA ASN A 36 -3.52 -1.97 31.69
C ASN A 36 -4.50 -2.98 31.05
N ASN A 37 -5.76 -2.59 30.80
CA ASN A 37 -6.77 -3.44 30.17
C ASN A 37 -6.74 -3.42 28.63
N ILE A 38 -6.06 -2.44 28.01
CA ILE A 38 -6.00 -2.27 26.55
C ILE A 38 -4.57 -2.46 26.05
N PHE A 39 -3.61 -1.81 26.74
CA PHE A 39 -2.20 -2.13 26.59
C PHE A 39 -1.80 -3.18 27.62
N ARG A 40 -1.33 -4.34 27.15
CA ARG A 40 -0.63 -5.30 28.03
C ARG A 40 0.59 -4.61 28.65
N THR A 41 0.63 -4.61 29.99
CA THR A 41 1.77 -4.19 30.81
C THR A 41 3.01 -5.02 30.50
N GLU A 42 2.82 -6.33 30.38
CA GLU A 42 3.86 -7.30 30.01
C GLU A 42 3.83 -7.54 28.51
N ARG A 43 4.77 -6.90 27.80
CA ARG A 43 5.10 -7.24 26.40
C ARG A 43 6.23 -8.26 26.37
N HIS A 44 6.10 -9.26 25.50
CA HIS A 44 7.12 -10.25 25.20
C HIS A 44 7.59 -10.09 23.75
N CYS A 45 8.76 -10.63 23.43
CA CYS A 45 9.29 -10.60 22.08
C CYS A 45 8.47 -11.50 21.14
N THR A 46 7.97 -10.96 20.03
CA THR A 46 7.06 -11.66 19.11
C THR A 46 7.78 -12.14 17.85
N ASP A 47 7.41 -13.34 17.38
CA ASP A 47 7.88 -13.97 16.14
C ASP A 47 9.42 -14.03 16.00
N ILE A 48 10.13 -14.29 17.12
CA ILE A 48 11.61 -14.23 17.24
C ILE A 48 12.32 -15.08 16.15
N LEU A 49 11.72 -16.20 15.74
CA LEU A 49 12.22 -17.04 14.65
C LEU A 49 12.47 -16.25 13.36
N PHE A 50 11.61 -15.28 13.00
CA PHE A 50 11.75 -14.54 11.75
C PHE A 50 12.85 -13.47 11.79
N ILE A 51 13.20 -12.91 12.95
CA ILE A 51 14.39 -12.04 13.05
C ILE A 51 15.68 -12.89 13.02
N ALA A 52 15.67 -14.11 13.56
CA ALA A 52 16.77 -15.06 13.42
C ALA A 52 16.96 -15.54 11.97
N ILE A 53 15.88 -15.92 11.27
CA ILE A 53 15.93 -16.25 9.83
C ILE A 53 16.45 -15.06 9.02
N LYS A 54 16.01 -13.82 9.32
CA LYS A 54 16.50 -12.63 8.63
C LYS A 54 18.00 -12.39 8.86
N ALA A 55 18.50 -12.61 10.08
CA ALA A 55 19.93 -12.49 10.38
C ALA A 55 20.75 -13.56 9.62
N ALA A 56 20.30 -14.81 9.60
CA ALA A 56 20.94 -15.88 8.84
C ALA A 56 20.92 -15.61 7.31
N PHE A 57 19.80 -15.10 6.79
CA PHE A 57 19.65 -14.71 5.38
C PHE A 57 20.63 -13.59 4.99
N ILE A 58 20.83 -12.58 5.85
CA ILE A 58 21.82 -11.52 5.63
C ILE A 58 23.25 -12.09 5.66
N LEU A 59 23.56 -13.01 6.58
CA LEU A 59 24.87 -13.65 6.65
C LEU A 59 25.16 -14.48 5.38
N ILE A 60 24.18 -15.23 4.88
CA ILE A 60 24.28 -15.98 3.61
C ILE A 60 24.50 -15.02 2.43
N LEU A 61 23.77 -13.90 2.36
CA LEU A 61 24.00 -12.89 1.33
C LEU A 61 25.45 -12.40 1.36
N LEU A 62 26.00 -12.05 2.53
CA LEU A 62 27.37 -11.56 2.65
C LEU A 62 28.40 -12.58 2.17
N VAL A 63 28.24 -13.87 2.50
CA VAL A 63 29.11 -14.95 2.00
C VAL A 63 29.04 -15.07 0.47
N LEU A 64 27.83 -15.04 -0.10
CA LEU A 64 27.62 -15.10 -1.56
C LEU A 64 28.18 -13.86 -2.30
N ILE A 65 28.08 -12.67 -1.69
CA ILE A 65 28.68 -11.44 -2.22
C ILE A 65 30.21 -11.50 -2.18
N ILE A 66 30.81 -11.98 -1.07
CA ILE A 66 32.26 -12.18 -0.95
C ILE A 66 32.77 -13.18 -2.01
N TYR A 67 32.02 -14.26 -2.25
CA TYR A 67 32.32 -15.20 -3.34
C TYR A 67 32.27 -14.51 -4.72
N CYS A 68 31.22 -13.73 -5.01
CA CYS A 68 31.14 -12.98 -6.27
C CYS A 68 32.26 -11.93 -6.42
N MET A 69 32.69 -11.29 -5.32
CA MET A 69 33.82 -10.36 -5.32
C MET A 69 35.15 -11.06 -5.61
N ALA A 70 35.39 -12.26 -5.06
CA ALA A 70 36.63 -13.02 -5.27
C ALA A 70 36.85 -13.43 -6.75
N PHE A 71 35.77 -13.58 -7.53
CA PHE A 71 35.82 -13.87 -8.97
C PHE A 71 35.38 -12.68 -9.84
N GLY A 72 35.19 -11.50 -9.24
CA GLY A 72 34.67 -10.30 -9.90
C GLY A 72 35.74 -9.27 -10.20
N ASP A 73 35.54 -8.53 -11.30
CA ASP A 73 36.26 -7.28 -11.56
C ASP A 73 35.29 -6.30 -12.23
N ILE A 74 34.91 -5.24 -11.51
CA ILE A 74 34.01 -4.18 -11.96
C ILE A 74 34.44 -3.60 -13.32
N TYR A 75 35.76 -3.50 -13.58
CA TYR A 75 36.28 -2.94 -14.82
C TYR A 75 35.92 -3.80 -16.05
N ARG A 76 35.57 -5.08 -15.89
CA ARG A 76 34.99 -5.92 -16.98
C ARG A 76 33.63 -5.41 -17.45
N ILE A 77 32.83 -4.79 -16.57
CA ILE A 77 31.57 -4.12 -16.94
C ILE A 77 31.87 -2.77 -17.56
N VAL A 78 32.69 -1.95 -16.89
CA VAL A 78 32.92 -0.55 -17.28
C VAL A 78 33.68 -0.45 -18.61
N ASN A 79 34.79 -1.16 -18.75
CA ASN A 79 35.69 -1.10 -19.90
C ASN A 79 35.43 -2.23 -20.91
N GLY A 80 35.00 -3.39 -20.43
CA GLY A 80 34.96 -4.61 -21.25
C GLY A 80 36.30 -5.35 -21.29
N TYR A 81 36.34 -6.47 -22.01
CA TYR A 81 37.52 -7.32 -22.15
C TYR A 81 37.67 -7.86 -23.59
N ASP A 82 38.90 -8.04 -24.05
CA ASP A 82 39.22 -8.65 -25.34
C ASP A 82 39.09 -10.19 -25.31
N ASP A 83 39.22 -10.85 -26.47
CA ASP A 83 39.14 -12.31 -26.55
C ASP A 83 40.22 -13.04 -25.75
N CYS A 84 41.34 -12.39 -25.41
CA CYS A 84 42.34 -12.93 -24.50
C CYS A 84 42.03 -12.64 -23.02
N ALA A 85 40.79 -12.20 -22.73
CA ALA A 85 40.27 -11.86 -21.41
C ALA A 85 41.04 -10.73 -20.67
N ASN A 86 41.81 -9.92 -21.40
CA ASN A 86 42.44 -8.70 -20.91
C ASN A 86 41.38 -7.59 -20.81
N VAL A 87 41.35 -6.84 -19.72
CA VAL A 87 40.46 -5.70 -19.53
C VAL A 87 41.03 -4.49 -20.28
N CYS A 88 40.20 -3.84 -21.09
CA CYS A 88 40.61 -2.68 -21.89
C CYS A 88 40.95 -1.47 -21.01
N GLY A 89 41.90 -0.63 -21.44
CA GLY A 89 42.32 0.58 -20.71
C GLY A 89 43.06 0.33 -19.39
N ARG A 90 43.68 -0.85 -19.21
CA ARG A 90 44.44 -1.24 -18.01
C ARG A 90 45.62 -2.14 -18.37
N ASP A 91 46.64 -2.15 -17.50
CA ASP A 91 47.59 -3.25 -17.42
C ASP A 91 46.91 -4.52 -16.87
N ASN A 92 47.33 -5.70 -17.34
CA ASN A 92 46.68 -6.97 -17.05
C ASN A 92 47.68 -8.00 -16.51
N LEU A 93 47.26 -8.77 -15.51
CA LEU A 93 48.08 -9.85 -14.96
C LEU A 93 48.08 -11.08 -15.89
N PRO A 94 49.26 -11.70 -16.15
CA PRO A 94 49.36 -12.90 -16.96
C PRO A 94 48.72 -14.11 -16.29
N ASP A 95 48.41 -15.13 -17.09
CA ASP A 95 47.74 -16.36 -16.66
C ASP A 95 48.39 -17.56 -17.34
N GLU A 96 48.91 -18.50 -16.55
CA GLU A 96 49.60 -19.72 -17.05
C GLU A 96 48.74 -20.56 -17.99
N LYS A 97 47.41 -20.42 -17.94
CA LYS A 97 46.47 -21.19 -18.77
C LYS A 97 46.17 -20.54 -20.11
N LEU A 98 46.44 -19.24 -20.30
CA LEU A 98 46.08 -18.50 -21.50
C LEU A 98 47.21 -17.55 -21.92
N ALA A 99 48.06 -18.02 -22.83
CA ALA A 99 49.32 -17.35 -23.20
C ALA A 99 49.20 -15.93 -23.81
N CYS A 100 48.00 -15.48 -24.19
CA CYS A 100 47.74 -14.11 -24.66
C CYS A 100 47.07 -13.19 -23.61
N LYS A 101 46.81 -13.70 -22.40
CA LYS A 101 46.38 -12.93 -21.25
C LYS A 101 47.60 -12.38 -20.50
N GLY A 102 47.50 -11.15 -20.02
CA GLY A 102 48.63 -10.39 -19.46
C GLY A 102 49.21 -9.36 -20.44
N ALA A 103 48.43 -8.94 -21.42
CA ALA A 103 48.82 -7.85 -22.30
C ALA A 103 48.47 -6.50 -21.66
N ASP A 104 49.42 -5.56 -21.66
CA ASP A 104 49.10 -4.16 -21.34
C ASP A 104 48.09 -3.63 -22.38
N ARG A 105 46.95 -3.16 -21.89
CA ARG A 105 45.88 -2.53 -22.67
C ARG A 105 45.64 -1.09 -22.23
N THR A 106 46.57 -0.46 -21.51
CA THR A 106 46.41 0.89 -20.93
C THR A 106 46.08 1.95 -21.98
N GLU A 107 46.65 1.86 -23.19
CA GLU A 107 46.29 2.76 -24.29
C GLU A 107 45.03 2.35 -25.06
N GLN A 108 44.74 1.05 -25.13
CA GLN A 108 43.55 0.52 -25.81
C GLN A 108 42.32 0.58 -24.91
N LYS A 109 41.79 1.80 -24.71
CA LYS A 109 40.76 2.14 -23.72
C LYS A 109 39.34 1.71 -24.09
N PHE A 110 39.05 1.38 -25.36
CA PHE A 110 37.69 1.02 -25.81
C PHE A 110 37.57 -0.45 -26.22
N LEU A 111 36.51 -1.12 -25.80
CA LEU A 111 36.15 -2.44 -26.34
C LEU A 111 35.40 -2.31 -27.67
N LEU A 112 35.98 -2.85 -28.74
CA LEU A 112 35.34 -3.13 -30.02
C LEU A 112 34.81 -4.56 -30.05
N VAL A 113 33.62 -4.75 -30.64
CA VAL A 113 33.04 -6.07 -30.90
C VAL A 113 32.63 -6.16 -32.37
N THR A 114 33.15 -7.14 -33.09
CA THR A 114 32.83 -7.42 -34.50
C THR A 114 32.32 -8.85 -34.67
N GLY A 115 31.53 -9.09 -35.73
CA GLY A 115 30.94 -10.42 -35.96
C GLY A 115 29.68 -10.39 -36.82
N SER A 116 29.21 -11.58 -37.20
CA SER A 116 27.90 -11.78 -37.86
C SER A 116 26.73 -11.79 -36.86
N GLY A 117 27.00 -12.18 -35.61
CA GLY A 117 26.01 -12.30 -34.54
C GLY A 117 25.07 -13.51 -34.66
N VAL A 118 25.34 -14.46 -35.56
CA VAL A 118 24.50 -15.64 -35.78
C VAL A 118 24.76 -16.70 -34.70
N THR A 119 26.02 -16.92 -34.33
CA THR A 119 26.42 -17.71 -33.16
C THR A 119 27.32 -16.88 -32.24
N THR A 120 27.44 -17.28 -30.97
CA THR A 120 28.35 -16.61 -30.01
C THR A 120 29.83 -16.78 -30.36
N SER A 121 30.16 -17.82 -31.14
CA SER A 121 31.49 -18.09 -31.69
C SER A 121 31.86 -17.19 -32.89
N ASP A 122 30.90 -16.48 -33.49
CA ASP A 122 31.15 -15.51 -34.57
C ASP A 122 31.48 -14.10 -34.04
N LEU A 123 31.65 -13.93 -32.72
CA LEU A 123 31.88 -12.65 -32.06
C LEU A 123 33.35 -12.50 -31.66
N HIS A 124 34.04 -11.53 -32.27
CA HIS A 124 35.42 -11.17 -31.96
C HIS A 124 35.45 -9.90 -31.08
N ARG A 125 36.25 -9.92 -30.01
CA ARG A 125 36.40 -8.84 -29.01
C ARG A 125 37.84 -8.32 -29.02
N MET A 126 38.02 -7.02 -29.28
CA MET A 126 39.33 -6.37 -29.31
C MET A 126 39.32 -5.07 -28.51
N CYS A 127 40.36 -4.82 -27.72
CA CYS A 127 40.61 -3.49 -27.18
C CYS A 127 41.27 -2.61 -28.25
N VAL A 128 40.76 -1.40 -28.48
CA VAL A 128 41.29 -0.41 -29.43
C VAL A 128 41.55 0.95 -28.76
N ALA A 129 42.49 1.72 -29.30
CA ALA A 129 42.83 3.06 -28.79
C ALA A 129 41.78 4.11 -29.18
N SER A 130 41.18 3.99 -30.37
CA SER A 130 40.11 4.85 -30.86
C SER A 130 39.08 4.05 -31.62
N CYS A 131 37.80 4.29 -31.34
CA CYS A 131 36.72 3.70 -32.14
C CYS A 131 36.58 4.31 -33.54
N ASN A 132 37.14 5.52 -33.76
CA ASN A 132 37.02 6.26 -35.02
C ASN A 132 37.97 5.71 -36.12
N GLU A 133 38.94 4.88 -35.75
CA GLU A 133 39.87 4.20 -36.67
C GLU A 133 39.22 3.02 -37.40
N VAL A 134 38.03 2.61 -36.99
CA VAL A 134 37.31 1.46 -37.55
C VAL A 134 36.05 1.95 -38.27
N GLU A 135 35.99 1.71 -39.57
CA GLU A 135 34.89 2.20 -40.42
C GLU A 135 33.52 1.75 -39.90
N GLY A 136 32.61 2.72 -39.76
CA GLY A 136 31.27 2.47 -39.24
C GLY A 136 31.23 2.13 -37.76
N PHE A 137 32.16 2.59 -36.92
CA PHE A 137 32.07 2.55 -35.45
C PHE A 137 32.30 3.93 -34.82
N LYS A 138 31.71 4.15 -33.63
CA LYS A 138 31.87 5.38 -32.82
C LYS A 138 31.95 5.05 -31.33
N PRO A 139 32.63 5.86 -30.52
CA PRO A 139 32.75 5.64 -29.08
C PRO A 139 31.44 5.99 -28.35
N TRP A 140 31.07 5.13 -27.40
CA TRP A 140 30.01 5.38 -26.42
C TRP A 140 30.42 4.73 -25.09
N LEU A 141 30.67 5.55 -24.07
CA LEU A 141 31.46 5.13 -22.89
C LEU A 141 32.76 4.45 -23.37
N ASN A 142 33.25 3.43 -22.68
CA ASN A 142 34.48 2.71 -23.02
C ASN A 142 34.24 1.60 -24.07
N ARG A 143 33.29 1.77 -24.99
CA ARG A 143 32.89 0.77 -25.98
C ARG A 143 32.69 1.39 -27.37
N CYS A 144 33.03 0.65 -28.41
CA CYS A 144 32.77 1.03 -29.80
C CYS A 144 31.44 0.44 -30.26
N ILE A 145 30.46 1.31 -30.53
CA ILE A 145 29.16 0.90 -31.08
C ILE A 145 29.21 1.06 -32.61
N ARG A 146 28.72 0.04 -33.34
CA ARG A 146 28.59 0.12 -34.80
C ARG A 146 27.60 1.24 -35.16
N VAL A 147 28.04 2.15 -36.01
CA VAL A 147 27.22 3.10 -36.76
C VAL A 147 26.46 2.30 -37.82
N SER A 148 25.48 1.52 -37.37
CA SER A 148 24.41 1.06 -38.24
C SER A 148 23.51 2.27 -38.51
N ASN A 149 23.18 2.50 -39.78
CA ASN A 149 22.37 3.65 -40.16
C ASN A 149 21.03 3.77 -39.40
N PRO A 150 20.36 2.70 -38.88
CA PRO A 150 19.24 2.91 -37.98
C PRO A 150 19.58 3.79 -36.76
N THR A 151 20.65 3.52 -36.01
CA THR A 151 20.79 4.10 -34.66
C THR A 151 21.33 5.53 -34.64
N GLU A 152 22.32 5.88 -35.46
CA GLU A 152 22.81 7.27 -35.50
C GLU A 152 21.96 8.17 -36.38
N GLU A 153 21.42 7.66 -37.50
CA GLU A 153 20.46 8.40 -38.31
C GLU A 153 19.16 8.63 -37.54
N VAL A 154 18.67 7.68 -36.73
CA VAL A 154 17.54 7.96 -35.80
C VAL A 154 17.96 8.91 -34.69
N ALA A 155 19.09 8.72 -34.00
CA ALA A 155 19.48 9.61 -32.90
C ALA A 155 19.73 11.08 -33.34
N THR A 156 20.07 11.30 -34.61
CA THR A 156 20.24 12.64 -35.20
C THR A 156 18.97 13.16 -35.89
N ARG A 157 18.21 12.32 -36.65
CA ARG A 157 16.90 12.70 -37.21
C ARG A 157 15.83 12.96 -36.15
N THR A 158 15.90 12.30 -35.00
CA THR A 158 15.01 12.57 -33.84
C THR A 158 15.54 13.68 -32.93
N GLY A 159 16.72 14.25 -33.22
CA GLY A 159 17.34 15.29 -32.42
C GLY A 159 17.73 14.86 -30.99
N LEU A 160 17.71 13.56 -30.67
CA LEU A 160 17.74 13.08 -29.29
C LEU A 160 19.01 13.49 -28.51
N ARG A 161 20.17 13.56 -29.19
CA ARG A 161 21.41 14.07 -28.57
C ARG A 161 21.31 15.56 -28.23
N ASN A 162 20.83 16.37 -29.17
CA ASN A 162 20.65 17.80 -28.98
C ASN A 162 19.64 18.04 -27.86
N PHE A 163 18.49 17.36 -27.88
CA PHE A 163 17.50 17.38 -26.81
C PHE A 163 18.10 17.07 -25.42
N PHE A 164 18.95 16.05 -25.28
CA PHE A 164 19.59 15.75 -23.99
C PHE A 164 20.57 16.84 -23.53
N GLN A 165 21.29 17.48 -24.46
CA GLN A 165 22.17 18.60 -24.13
C GLN A 165 21.35 19.87 -23.77
N GLU A 166 20.40 20.25 -24.61
CA GLU A 166 19.46 21.35 -24.41
C GLU A 166 18.71 21.21 -23.07
N VAL A 167 18.24 20.00 -22.73
CA VAL A 167 17.63 19.72 -21.41
C VAL A 167 18.63 19.84 -20.25
N SER A 168 19.91 19.48 -20.45
CA SER A 168 20.92 19.66 -19.41
C SER A 168 21.25 21.14 -19.17
N GLU A 169 21.29 21.94 -20.25
CA GLU A 169 21.49 23.39 -20.20
C GLU A 169 20.25 24.09 -19.59
N ASP A 170 19.03 23.69 -19.96
CA ASP A 170 17.77 24.14 -19.35
C ASP A 170 17.71 23.84 -17.84
N LEU A 171 18.15 22.65 -17.41
CA LEU A 171 18.11 22.22 -16.01
C LEU A 171 19.11 23.00 -15.15
N ASP A 172 20.33 23.24 -15.64
CA ASP A 172 21.31 24.09 -14.95
C ASP A 172 20.83 25.55 -14.90
N ALA A 173 20.29 26.07 -16.01
CA ALA A 173 19.67 27.39 -16.07
C ALA A 173 18.47 27.54 -15.12
N CYS A 174 17.70 26.47 -14.85
CA CYS A 174 16.54 26.44 -13.95
C CYS A 174 16.85 26.01 -12.51
N GLN A 175 18.11 25.72 -12.14
CA GLN A 175 18.44 25.06 -10.86
C GLN A 175 17.88 25.80 -9.63
N ARG A 176 17.87 27.15 -9.66
CA ARG A 176 17.38 28.00 -8.57
C ARG A 176 15.85 27.93 -8.45
N GLU A 177 15.15 27.91 -9.57
CA GLU A 177 13.69 27.84 -9.64
C GLU A 177 13.19 26.44 -9.28
N ILE A 178 13.92 25.38 -9.66
CA ILE A 178 13.66 24.01 -9.23
C ILE A 178 13.75 23.89 -7.70
N VAL A 179 14.73 24.53 -7.06
CA VAL A 179 14.83 24.57 -5.58
C VAL A 179 13.66 25.33 -4.96
N TRP A 180 13.27 26.49 -5.50
CA TRP A 180 12.10 27.22 -5.03
C TRP A 180 10.80 26.40 -5.16
N LEU A 181 10.62 25.70 -6.27
CA LEU A 181 9.46 24.84 -6.52
C LEU A 181 9.45 23.59 -5.63
N ALA A 182 10.62 23.02 -5.31
CA ALA A 182 10.75 21.95 -4.32
C ALA A 182 10.33 22.41 -2.91
N LEU A 183 10.72 23.63 -2.51
CA LEU A 183 10.26 24.26 -1.26
C LEU A 183 8.75 24.57 -1.30
N THR A 184 8.22 25.03 -2.45
CA THR A 184 6.78 25.22 -2.65
C THR A 184 6.02 23.91 -2.51
N ALA A 185 6.47 22.81 -3.11
CA ALA A 185 5.83 21.49 -2.99
C ALA A 185 5.79 20.99 -1.54
N PHE A 186 6.88 21.20 -0.78
CA PHE A 186 6.94 20.89 0.64
C PHE A 186 5.93 21.72 1.45
N PHE A 187 5.90 23.04 1.23
CA PHE A 187 4.96 23.93 1.92
C PHE A 187 3.50 23.63 1.55
N CYS A 188 3.19 23.41 0.27
CA CYS A 188 1.86 22.99 -0.19
C CYS A 188 1.44 21.65 0.41
N SER A 189 2.36 20.69 0.58
CA SER A 189 2.06 19.42 1.26
C SER A 189 1.70 19.64 2.74
N LEU A 190 2.50 20.42 3.47
CA LEU A 190 2.24 20.75 4.87
C LEU A 190 0.93 21.54 5.04
N LEU A 191 0.67 22.52 4.18
CA LEU A 191 -0.59 23.25 4.11
C LEU A 191 -1.77 22.31 3.87
N THR A 192 -1.63 21.32 2.99
CA THR A 192 -2.70 20.34 2.71
C THR A 192 -2.99 19.46 3.92
N LEU A 193 -1.99 19.07 4.71
CA LEU A 193 -2.22 18.40 6.01
C LEU A 193 -3.00 19.29 7.00
N VAL A 194 -2.72 20.60 7.03
CA VAL A 194 -3.46 21.55 7.87
C VAL A 194 -4.90 21.72 7.36
N LEU A 195 -5.13 21.80 6.05
CA LEU A 195 -6.47 21.85 5.46
C LEU A 195 -7.28 20.58 5.78
N LEU A 196 -6.66 19.39 5.70
CA LEU A 196 -7.27 18.12 6.11
C LEU A 196 -7.61 18.05 7.62
N ARG A 197 -6.92 18.83 8.48
CA ARG A 197 -7.26 18.98 9.91
C ARG A 197 -8.41 19.96 10.14
N VAL A 198 -8.40 21.12 9.48
CA VAL A 198 -9.34 22.22 9.76
C VAL A 198 -10.67 22.04 9.04
N LEU A 199 -10.64 21.65 7.76
CA LEU A 199 -11.81 21.58 6.87
C LEU A 199 -12.06 20.20 6.22
N PRO A 200 -11.86 19.04 6.90
CA PRO A 200 -12.06 17.72 6.28
C PRO A 200 -13.47 17.55 5.72
N GLY A 201 -14.48 18.14 6.37
CA GLY A 201 -15.86 18.13 5.88
C GLY A 201 -16.02 18.82 4.52
N LEU A 202 -15.45 20.02 4.34
CA LEU A 202 -15.51 20.75 3.08
C LEU A 202 -14.76 20.00 1.99
N ILE A 203 -13.56 19.49 2.29
CA ILE A 203 -12.74 18.74 1.32
C ILE A 203 -13.52 17.51 0.83
N VAL A 204 -14.05 16.68 1.73
CA VAL A 204 -14.82 15.48 1.34
C VAL A 204 -16.06 15.84 0.51
N TRP A 205 -16.75 16.94 0.82
CA TRP A 205 -17.90 17.39 0.01
C TRP A 205 -17.51 17.93 -1.37
N LEU A 206 -16.47 18.77 -1.48
CA LEU A 206 -15.94 19.24 -2.75
C LEU A 206 -15.52 18.07 -3.65
N VAL A 207 -14.83 17.09 -3.06
CA VAL A 207 -14.40 15.84 -3.70
C VAL A 207 -15.59 15.05 -4.27
N LEU A 208 -16.66 14.88 -3.49
CA LEU A 208 -17.86 14.15 -3.94
C LEU A 208 -18.64 14.92 -5.02
N VAL A 209 -18.75 16.24 -4.90
CA VAL A 209 -19.39 17.10 -5.90
C VAL A 209 -18.59 17.10 -7.21
N ALA A 210 -17.26 17.14 -7.15
CA ALA A 210 -16.40 17.06 -8.34
C ALA A 210 -16.57 15.73 -9.10
N VAL A 211 -16.71 14.60 -8.40
CA VAL A 211 -17.04 13.31 -9.04
C VAL A 211 -18.42 13.33 -9.69
N LEU A 212 -19.45 13.84 -8.99
CA LEU A 212 -20.80 13.92 -9.53
C LEU A 212 -20.86 14.81 -10.80
N LEU A 213 -20.17 15.95 -10.79
CA LEU A 213 -20.02 16.82 -11.95
C LEU A 213 -19.27 16.12 -13.09
N ALA A 214 -18.11 15.49 -12.83
CA ALA A 214 -17.35 14.79 -13.85
C ALA A 214 -18.16 13.65 -14.52
N CYS A 215 -18.85 12.82 -13.73
CA CYS A 215 -19.70 11.74 -14.25
C CYS A 215 -20.89 12.28 -15.06
N THR A 216 -21.57 13.32 -14.57
CA THR A 216 -22.72 13.90 -15.29
C THR A 216 -22.31 14.64 -16.55
N THR A 217 -21.30 15.51 -16.51
CA THR A 217 -20.76 16.20 -17.69
C THR A 217 -20.23 15.20 -18.74
N GLY A 218 -19.49 14.17 -18.32
CA GLY A 218 -18.99 13.12 -19.24
C GLY A 218 -20.13 12.33 -19.90
N THR A 219 -21.18 12.02 -19.15
CA THR A 219 -22.39 11.36 -19.68
C THR A 219 -23.13 12.25 -20.67
N ILE A 220 -23.33 13.53 -20.35
CA ILE A 220 -23.97 14.52 -21.24
C ILE A 220 -23.17 14.68 -22.54
N TRP A 221 -21.83 14.75 -22.45
CA TRP A 221 -20.96 14.85 -23.61
C TRP A 221 -21.05 13.62 -24.54
N LEU A 222 -21.12 12.41 -23.98
CA LEU A 222 -21.31 11.19 -24.77
C LEU A 222 -22.68 11.16 -25.48
N TRP A 223 -23.76 11.57 -24.82
CA TRP A 223 -25.08 11.69 -25.45
C TRP A 223 -25.13 12.77 -26.54
N PHE A 224 -24.48 13.91 -26.33
CA PHE A 224 -24.36 14.96 -27.33
C PHE A 224 -23.56 14.47 -28.56
N LYS A 225 -22.43 13.78 -28.33
CA LYS A 225 -21.61 13.22 -29.41
C LYS A 225 -22.34 12.15 -30.21
N TRP A 226 -23.09 11.26 -29.55
CA TRP A 226 -23.93 10.28 -30.22
C TRP A 226 -24.98 10.96 -31.11
N ARG A 227 -25.72 11.96 -30.59
CA ARG A 227 -26.69 12.73 -31.39
C ARG A 227 -26.02 13.35 -32.62
N HIS A 228 -24.85 13.96 -32.46
CA HIS A 228 -24.15 14.64 -33.55
C HIS A 228 -23.70 13.68 -34.66
N GLU A 229 -23.22 12.47 -34.31
CA GLU A 229 -22.86 11.46 -35.31
C GLU A 229 -24.10 10.83 -35.99
N VAL A 230 -25.25 10.76 -35.32
CA VAL A 230 -26.53 10.41 -35.96
C VAL A 230 -26.96 11.49 -36.96
N GLU A 231 -26.88 12.76 -36.59
CA GLU A 231 -27.36 13.90 -37.39
C GLU A 231 -26.50 14.17 -38.63
N GLN A 232 -25.20 13.91 -38.58
CA GLN A 232 -24.29 14.03 -39.74
C GLN A 232 -24.31 12.81 -40.67
N THR A 233 -24.88 11.68 -40.26
CA THR A 233 -24.81 10.43 -41.03
C THR A 233 -26.06 10.27 -41.91
N ALA A 234 -25.87 10.37 -43.23
CA ALA A 234 -26.92 10.17 -44.22
C ALA A 234 -27.62 8.80 -44.07
N PRO A 235 -28.93 8.67 -44.38
CA PRO A 235 -29.70 7.44 -44.15
C PRO A 235 -29.14 6.21 -44.91
N GLU A 236 -28.53 6.44 -46.08
CA GLU A 236 -27.89 5.41 -46.91
C GLU A 236 -26.45 5.05 -46.47
N ALA A 237 -25.95 5.61 -45.36
CA ALA A 237 -24.59 5.37 -44.91
C ALA A 237 -24.34 3.89 -44.58
N GLY A 238 -23.22 3.38 -45.11
CA GLY A 238 -22.80 1.99 -45.00
C GLY A 238 -22.52 1.51 -43.58
N GLU A 239 -22.42 0.19 -43.45
CA GLU A 239 -22.35 -0.56 -42.19
C GLU A 239 -21.31 -0.01 -41.19
N SER A 240 -20.13 0.39 -41.67
CA SER A 240 -19.06 0.99 -40.86
C SER A 240 -19.48 2.29 -40.14
N ALA A 241 -20.36 3.11 -40.74
CA ALA A 241 -20.87 4.32 -40.08
C ALA A 241 -21.93 3.97 -39.02
N ARG A 242 -22.83 3.05 -39.35
CA ARG A 242 -23.84 2.52 -38.42
C ARG A 242 -23.19 1.90 -37.19
N MET A 243 -22.08 1.17 -37.35
CA MET A 243 -21.34 0.60 -36.22
C MET A 243 -20.65 1.67 -35.35
N ARG A 244 -20.15 2.78 -35.91
CA ARG A 244 -19.65 3.91 -35.08
C ARG A 244 -20.75 4.53 -34.22
N ILE A 245 -21.91 4.79 -34.82
CA ILE A 245 -23.09 5.32 -34.10
C ILE A 245 -23.50 4.38 -32.96
N ASN A 246 -23.60 3.08 -33.23
CA ASN A 246 -23.96 2.08 -32.22
C ASN A 246 -22.91 2.01 -31.10
N ASN A 247 -21.61 2.12 -31.41
CA ASN A 247 -20.56 2.18 -30.40
C ASN A 247 -20.70 3.41 -29.48
N TRP A 248 -20.97 4.60 -30.03
CA TRP A 248 -21.25 5.79 -29.21
C TRP A 248 -22.50 5.63 -28.35
N LEU A 249 -23.55 4.97 -28.87
CA LEU A 249 -24.75 4.65 -28.10
C LEU A 249 -24.45 3.70 -26.93
N TYR A 250 -23.69 2.63 -27.16
CA TYR A 250 -23.28 1.70 -26.10
C TYR A 250 -22.42 2.40 -25.03
N TYR A 251 -21.53 3.31 -25.42
CA TYR A 251 -20.76 4.11 -24.46
C TYR A 251 -21.65 5.09 -23.67
N ALA A 252 -22.63 5.74 -24.31
CA ALA A 252 -23.56 6.65 -23.64
C ALA A 252 -24.48 5.93 -22.64
N ILE A 253 -24.97 4.72 -22.97
CA ILE A 253 -25.76 3.86 -22.07
C ILE A 253 -24.88 3.31 -20.94
N GLY A 254 -23.64 2.90 -21.22
CA GLY A 254 -22.69 2.50 -20.18
C GLY A 254 -22.40 3.63 -19.19
N ALA A 255 -22.27 4.86 -19.67
CA ALA A 255 -22.01 6.04 -18.85
C ALA A 255 -23.21 6.46 -17.98
N THR A 256 -24.46 6.35 -18.46
CA THR A 256 -25.64 6.60 -17.62
C THR A 256 -25.76 5.58 -16.50
N VAL A 257 -25.60 4.28 -16.80
CA VAL A 257 -25.63 3.21 -15.79
C VAL A 257 -24.51 3.42 -14.75
N ALA A 258 -23.28 3.69 -15.19
CA ALA A 258 -22.17 3.99 -14.28
C ALA A 258 -22.45 5.22 -13.40
N THR A 259 -22.99 6.30 -13.96
CA THR A 259 -23.33 7.52 -13.22
C THR A 259 -24.44 7.29 -12.20
N VAL A 260 -25.47 6.51 -12.54
CA VAL A 260 -26.53 6.13 -11.59
C VAL A 260 -25.97 5.28 -10.45
N ILE A 261 -25.07 4.32 -10.74
CA ILE A 261 -24.39 3.52 -9.71
C ILE A 261 -23.55 4.43 -8.78
N VAL A 262 -22.76 5.36 -9.33
CA VAL A 262 -21.97 6.33 -8.55
C VAL A 262 -22.87 7.20 -7.65
N CYS A 263 -23.98 7.72 -8.18
CA CYS A 263 -24.96 8.47 -7.40
C CYS A 263 -25.56 7.63 -6.25
N LEU A 264 -25.98 6.40 -6.52
CA LEU A 264 -26.53 5.49 -5.51
C LEU A 264 -25.49 5.16 -4.42
N VAL A 265 -24.25 4.88 -4.81
CA VAL A 265 -23.13 4.63 -3.88
C VAL A 265 -22.90 5.85 -2.97
N ILE A 266 -22.84 7.06 -3.51
CA ILE A 266 -22.67 8.29 -2.72
C ILE A 266 -23.87 8.53 -1.78
N LEU A 267 -25.11 8.30 -2.25
CA LEU A 267 -26.33 8.42 -1.43
C LEU A 267 -26.42 7.40 -0.29
N VAL A 268 -25.88 6.19 -0.46
CA VAL A 268 -25.72 5.20 0.62
C VAL A 268 -24.57 5.60 1.56
N MET A 269 -23.44 6.04 1.01
CA MET A 269 -22.26 6.45 1.75
C MET A 269 -22.46 7.74 2.58
N ARG A 270 -23.48 8.57 2.32
CA ARG A 270 -23.73 9.83 3.08
C ARG A 270 -23.73 9.68 4.60
N ARG A 271 -24.16 8.51 5.11
CA ARG A 271 -24.11 8.18 6.57
C ARG A 271 -22.71 7.78 7.03
N ARG A 272 -21.84 7.26 6.16
CA ARG A 272 -20.44 6.88 6.47
C ARG A 272 -19.47 8.05 6.33
N ILE A 273 -19.68 8.93 5.35
CA ILE A 273 -18.92 10.17 5.14
C ILE A 273 -18.80 11.01 6.44
N LYS A 274 -19.88 11.10 7.24
CA LYS A 274 -19.85 11.76 8.56
C LYS A 274 -18.84 11.15 9.53
N LEU A 275 -18.63 9.83 9.50
CA LEU A 275 -17.60 9.16 10.31
C LEU A 275 -16.20 9.40 9.74
N VAL A 276 -16.01 9.30 8.42
CA VAL A 276 -14.72 9.58 7.76
C VAL A 276 -14.22 10.99 8.11
N VAL A 277 -15.10 12.00 8.03
CA VAL A 277 -14.79 13.39 8.39
C VAL A 277 -14.35 13.54 9.86
N GLN A 278 -14.93 12.77 10.80
CA GLN A 278 -14.49 12.79 12.19
C GLN A 278 -13.18 12.01 12.41
N LEU A 279 -12.97 10.88 11.74
CA LEU A 279 -11.69 10.14 11.78
C LEU A 279 -10.52 11.00 11.28
N PHE A 280 -10.72 11.72 10.17
CA PHE A 280 -9.76 12.72 9.67
C PHE A 280 -9.54 13.86 10.68
N ARG A 281 -10.61 14.36 11.31
CA ARG A 281 -10.49 15.41 12.34
C ARG A 281 -9.68 14.95 13.56
N GLU A 282 -9.84 13.71 14.01
CA GLU A 282 -9.04 13.14 15.10
C GLU A 282 -7.59 12.84 14.65
N ALA A 283 -7.37 12.33 13.43
CA ALA A 283 -6.02 12.15 12.87
C ALA A 283 -5.25 13.47 12.79
N GLY A 284 -5.92 14.54 12.36
CA GLY A 284 -5.37 15.89 12.38
C GLY A 284 -5.04 16.41 13.78
N LYS A 285 -5.73 15.97 14.84
CA LYS A 285 -5.32 16.27 16.23
C LYS A 285 -4.12 15.44 16.68
N ALA A 286 -4.12 14.14 16.39
CA ALA A 286 -3.03 13.23 16.75
C ALA A 286 -1.70 13.72 16.16
N ILE A 287 -1.65 13.97 14.86
CA ILE A 287 -0.48 14.52 14.15
C ILE A 287 -0.07 15.88 14.72
N ALA A 288 -1.02 16.79 14.97
CA ALA A 288 -0.71 18.11 15.54
C ALA A 288 -0.12 18.05 16.96
N SER A 289 -0.45 17.03 17.75
CA SER A 289 0.14 16.79 19.08
C SER A 289 1.43 15.96 19.05
N MET A 290 1.77 15.37 17.91
CA MET A 290 2.95 14.52 17.71
C MET A 290 3.64 14.89 16.38
N PRO A 291 4.10 16.14 16.19
CA PRO A 291 4.54 16.65 14.90
C PRO A 291 5.73 15.87 14.31
N LEU A 292 6.53 15.21 15.16
CA LEU A 292 7.62 14.32 14.74
C LEU A 292 7.15 13.10 13.92
N LEU A 293 5.85 12.74 13.92
CA LEU A 293 5.30 11.75 12.98
C LEU A 293 5.52 12.15 11.52
N LEU A 294 5.61 13.45 11.22
CA LEU A 294 5.85 13.96 9.87
C LEU A 294 7.31 13.84 9.42
N ALA A 295 8.25 13.55 10.33
CA ALA A 295 9.64 13.25 10.01
C ALA A 295 9.89 11.77 9.68
N GLU A 296 9.00 10.87 10.12
CA GLU A 296 9.11 9.41 9.93
C GLU A 296 9.34 8.99 8.46
N PRO A 297 8.66 9.56 7.44
CA PRO A 297 8.93 9.20 6.05
C PRO A 297 10.35 9.54 5.62
N VAL A 298 10.95 10.63 6.13
CA VAL A 298 12.30 11.06 5.76
C VAL A 298 13.31 9.98 6.15
N LEU A 299 13.17 9.40 7.35
CA LEU A 299 14.00 8.28 7.78
C LEU A 299 13.79 7.04 6.88
N THR A 300 12.56 6.72 6.51
CA THR A 300 12.24 5.65 5.56
C THR A 300 12.86 5.90 4.17
N PHE A 301 12.81 7.11 3.63
CA PHE A 301 13.43 7.41 2.33
C PHE A 301 14.95 7.40 2.37
N VAL A 302 15.58 7.88 3.45
CA VAL A 302 17.04 7.78 3.64
C VAL A 302 17.48 6.32 3.76
N THR A 303 16.78 5.50 4.53
CA THR A 303 17.13 4.08 4.72
C THR A 303 16.81 3.21 3.49
N ILE A 304 15.73 3.48 2.75
CA ILE A 304 15.46 2.84 1.46
C ILE A 304 16.47 3.32 0.39
N GLY A 305 16.84 4.60 0.38
CA GLY A 305 17.87 5.13 -0.52
C GLY A 305 19.23 4.44 -0.32
N GLY A 306 19.65 4.28 0.95
CA GLY A 306 20.83 3.48 1.30
C GLY A 306 20.72 2.02 0.89
N ALA A 307 19.53 1.40 1.02
CA ALA A 307 19.29 0.04 0.57
C ALA A 307 19.32 -0.11 -0.96
N ILE A 308 18.85 0.87 -1.72
CA ILE A 308 18.96 0.92 -3.19
C ILE A 308 20.44 1.05 -3.59
N ALA A 309 21.19 1.95 -2.97
CA ALA A 309 22.62 2.11 -3.24
C ALA A 309 23.41 0.83 -2.95
N LEU A 310 23.13 0.15 -1.83
CA LEU A 310 23.75 -1.13 -1.48
C LEU A 310 23.35 -2.25 -2.45
N TYR A 311 22.07 -2.34 -2.83
CA TYR A 311 21.60 -3.30 -3.83
C TYR A 311 22.26 -3.11 -5.19
N VAL A 312 22.43 -1.85 -5.65
CA VAL A 312 23.14 -1.52 -6.90
C VAL A 312 24.61 -1.90 -6.79
N TYR A 313 25.29 -1.53 -5.70
CA TYR A 313 26.70 -1.90 -5.45
C TYR A 313 26.92 -3.41 -5.48
N PHE A 314 26.08 -4.19 -4.78
CA PHE A 314 26.11 -5.64 -4.82
C PHE A 314 25.79 -6.20 -6.22
N THR A 315 24.84 -5.62 -6.94
CA THR A 315 24.48 -6.05 -8.31
C THR A 315 25.62 -5.82 -9.30
N VAL A 316 26.36 -4.71 -9.19
CA VAL A 316 27.55 -4.44 -10.01
C VAL A 316 28.63 -5.50 -9.77
N TRP A 317 28.89 -5.87 -8.51
CA TRP A 317 29.83 -6.97 -8.21
C TRP A 317 29.35 -8.32 -8.76
N ILE A 318 28.09 -8.71 -8.50
CA ILE A 318 27.52 -9.98 -9.00
C ILE A 318 27.57 -10.06 -10.53
N GLU A 319 27.23 -9.00 -11.24
CA GLU A 319 27.26 -9.00 -12.70
C GLU A 319 28.68 -8.93 -13.29
N SER A 320 29.69 -8.57 -12.49
CA SER A 320 31.11 -8.57 -12.87
C SER A 320 31.83 -9.91 -12.61
N ALA A 321 31.23 -10.77 -11.79
CA ALA A 321 31.74 -12.08 -11.43
C ALA A 321 31.72 -13.05 -12.62
N GLY A 322 32.73 -13.91 -12.70
CA GLY A 322 32.78 -15.01 -13.67
C GLY A 322 34.09 -15.78 -13.62
N MET A 323 34.03 -17.06 -13.93
CA MET A 323 35.19 -17.94 -14.11
C MET A 323 35.68 -17.87 -15.54
N LEU A 324 37.00 -17.89 -15.75
CA LEU A 324 37.60 -17.87 -17.07
C LEU A 324 37.48 -19.25 -17.74
N VAL A 325 36.75 -19.32 -18.85
CA VAL A 325 36.62 -20.50 -19.72
C VAL A 325 37.31 -20.20 -21.04
N ILE A 326 38.21 -21.09 -21.47
CA ILE A 326 38.98 -20.95 -22.71
C ILE A 326 38.28 -21.75 -23.82
N GLU A 327 38.10 -21.13 -24.98
CA GLU A 327 37.56 -21.75 -26.19
C GLU A 327 38.70 -22.22 -27.11
N GLY A 328 38.41 -23.21 -27.97
CA GLY A 328 39.43 -23.88 -28.82
C GLY A 328 40.07 -23.01 -29.92
N ASN A 329 39.76 -21.72 -29.98
CA ASN A 329 40.26 -20.72 -30.93
C ASN A 329 41.22 -19.70 -30.28
N ASN A 330 41.80 -20.02 -29.12
CA ASN A 330 42.56 -19.11 -28.25
C ASN A 330 41.78 -17.90 -27.70
N SER A 331 40.46 -17.81 -27.91
CA SER A 331 39.62 -16.87 -27.17
C SER A 331 39.22 -17.44 -25.80
N ALA A 332 38.77 -16.57 -24.90
CA ALA A 332 38.23 -16.94 -23.61
C ALA A 332 37.08 -16.02 -23.21
N ARG A 333 36.20 -16.53 -22.35
CA ARG A 333 35.04 -15.80 -21.84
C ARG A 333 34.86 -16.02 -20.34
N TYR A 334 34.29 -15.03 -19.68
CA TYR A 334 33.91 -15.14 -18.27
C TYR A 334 32.50 -15.74 -18.17
N GLU A 335 32.39 -16.99 -17.75
CA GLU A 335 31.11 -17.66 -17.49
C GLU A 335 30.73 -17.55 -16.00
N LYS A 336 29.44 -17.37 -15.72
CA LYS A 336 28.92 -17.33 -14.35
C LYS A 336 28.52 -18.73 -13.93
N ASP A 337 29.01 -19.17 -12.77
CA ASP A 337 28.62 -20.45 -12.19
C ASP A 337 27.18 -20.39 -11.62
N PRO A 338 26.54 -21.55 -11.33
CA PRO A 338 25.20 -21.57 -10.74
C PRO A 338 25.07 -20.75 -9.43
N THR A 339 26.13 -20.63 -8.65
CA THR A 339 26.19 -19.82 -7.42
C THR A 339 26.09 -18.33 -7.72
N MET A 340 26.83 -17.81 -8.71
CA MET A 340 26.70 -16.42 -9.19
C MET A 340 25.28 -16.14 -9.73
N LEU A 341 24.71 -17.06 -10.53
CA LEU A 341 23.33 -16.91 -11.02
C LEU A 341 22.29 -16.89 -9.89
N LEU A 342 22.44 -17.77 -8.88
CA LEU A 342 21.60 -17.80 -7.69
C LEU A 342 21.74 -16.51 -6.86
N THR A 343 22.96 -16.02 -6.69
CA THR A 343 23.26 -14.82 -5.89
C THR A 343 22.55 -13.58 -6.42
N ARG A 344 22.41 -13.43 -7.74
CA ARG A 344 21.62 -12.35 -8.34
C ARG A 344 20.16 -12.35 -7.87
N TRP A 345 19.52 -13.52 -7.89
CA TRP A 345 18.15 -13.68 -7.42
C TRP A 345 18.03 -13.52 -5.90
N TYR A 346 19.03 -14.00 -5.15
CA TYR A 346 19.11 -13.84 -3.70
C TYR A 346 19.23 -12.36 -3.28
N ASN A 347 20.07 -11.58 -3.97
CA ASN A 347 20.22 -10.14 -3.75
C ASN A 347 18.92 -9.35 -4.05
N LEU A 348 18.19 -9.74 -5.11
CA LEU A 348 16.87 -9.15 -5.41
C LEU A 348 15.85 -9.44 -4.29
N LEU A 349 15.78 -10.69 -3.81
CA LEU A 349 14.92 -11.04 -2.67
C LEU A 349 15.33 -10.31 -1.38
N ALA A 350 16.64 -10.15 -1.15
CA ALA A 350 17.18 -9.39 -0.03
C ALA A 350 16.71 -7.93 -0.03
N PHE A 351 16.83 -7.26 -1.18
CA PHE A 351 16.39 -5.88 -1.36
C PHE A 351 14.88 -5.72 -1.11
N LEU A 352 14.05 -6.60 -1.69
CA LEU A 352 12.60 -6.59 -1.48
C LEU A 352 12.24 -6.75 0.01
N TRP A 353 12.85 -7.74 0.68
CA TRP A 353 12.58 -7.99 2.10
C TRP A 353 13.08 -6.86 3.00
N PHE A 354 14.22 -6.24 2.67
CA PHE A 354 14.70 -5.07 3.40
C PHE A 354 13.75 -3.88 3.23
N ALA A 355 13.33 -3.56 2.00
CA ALA A 355 12.41 -2.46 1.72
C ALA A 355 11.04 -2.64 2.42
N GLN A 356 10.43 -3.84 2.31
CA GLN A 356 9.17 -4.14 3.00
C GLN A 356 9.32 -4.12 4.53
N PHE A 357 10.50 -4.44 5.07
CA PHE A 357 10.78 -4.39 6.50
C PHE A 357 10.87 -2.95 7.01
N VAL A 358 11.57 -2.06 6.31
CA VAL A 358 11.63 -0.63 6.69
C VAL A 358 10.22 -0.01 6.69
N ILE A 359 9.43 -0.26 5.65
CA ILE A 359 8.04 0.19 5.56
C ILE A 359 7.20 -0.39 6.73
N GLY A 360 7.41 -1.66 7.07
CA GLY A 360 6.74 -2.30 8.22
C GLY A 360 7.16 -1.72 9.58
N CYS A 361 8.42 -1.32 9.75
CA CYS A 361 8.90 -0.60 10.94
C CYS A 361 8.15 0.74 11.07
N GLN A 362 8.09 1.53 10.00
CA GLN A 362 7.32 2.78 9.97
C GLN A 362 5.85 2.57 10.33
N HIS A 363 5.20 1.55 9.76
CA HIS A 363 3.81 1.23 10.08
C HIS A 363 3.62 0.90 11.57
N MET A 364 4.53 0.11 12.17
CA MET A 364 4.49 -0.24 13.60
C MET A 364 4.75 0.97 14.51
N VAL A 365 5.67 1.87 14.15
CA VAL A 365 5.98 3.09 14.91
C VAL A 365 4.81 4.06 14.91
N ILE A 366 4.27 4.39 13.73
CA ILE A 366 3.11 5.29 13.60
C ILE A 366 1.92 4.70 14.37
N ALA A 367 1.63 3.41 14.20
CA ALA A 367 0.53 2.76 14.90
C ALA A 367 0.70 2.78 16.42
N GLY A 368 1.90 2.48 16.92
CA GLY A 368 2.19 2.48 18.36
C GLY A 368 2.08 3.87 18.99
N ALA A 369 2.56 4.91 18.30
CA ALA A 369 2.44 6.29 18.75
C ALA A 369 0.98 6.79 18.72
N VAL A 370 0.24 6.50 17.65
CA VAL A 370 -1.15 6.96 17.47
C VAL A 370 -2.13 6.20 18.37
N ALA A 371 -1.96 4.90 18.59
CA ALA A 371 -2.73 4.15 19.57
C ALA A 371 -2.42 4.60 21.01
N GLY A 372 -1.13 4.82 21.32
CA GLY A 372 -0.71 5.38 22.61
C GLY A 372 -1.34 6.75 22.87
N TRP A 373 -1.42 7.60 21.84
CA TRP A 373 -2.17 8.86 21.89
C TRP A 373 -3.66 8.66 22.09
N PHE A 374 -4.30 7.73 21.37
CA PHE A 374 -5.75 7.52 21.41
C PHE A 374 -6.21 7.14 22.83
N PHE A 375 -5.63 6.08 23.41
CA PHE A 375 -6.03 5.55 24.72
C PHE A 375 -5.44 6.31 25.92
N THR A 376 -4.54 7.28 25.74
CA THR A 376 -4.16 8.19 26.83
C THR A 376 -5.23 9.28 26.98
N ARG A 377 -5.92 9.36 28.12
CA ARG A 377 -6.92 10.43 28.36
C ARG A 377 -6.27 11.81 28.47
N ASN A 378 -5.38 11.99 29.45
CA ASN A 378 -4.69 13.27 29.64
C ASN A 378 -3.46 13.37 28.72
N LYS A 379 -3.59 14.10 27.61
CA LYS A 379 -2.54 14.17 26.58
C LYS A 379 -1.22 14.80 27.06
N SER A 380 -1.18 15.49 28.20
CA SER A 380 0.09 16.01 28.77
C SER A 380 0.99 14.90 29.35
N GLN A 381 0.42 13.75 29.72
CA GLN A 381 1.15 12.61 30.28
C GLN A 381 1.84 11.72 29.22
N LEU A 382 1.69 12.07 27.93
CA LEU A 382 2.07 11.20 26.81
C LEU A 382 3.59 10.98 26.69
N GLY A 383 4.40 11.93 27.17
CA GLY A 383 5.87 11.90 27.10
C GLY A 383 6.37 11.90 25.66
N SER A 384 7.30 10.99 25.32
CA SER A 384 7.69 10.71 23.93
C SER A 384 6.95 9.48 23.40
N PRO A 385 5.77 9.61 22.75
CA PRO A 385 5.03 8.47 22.21
C PRO A 385 5.80 7.76 21.09
N ILE A 386 6.50 8.51 20.24
CA ILE A 386 7.28 7.97 19.12
C ILE A 386 8.54 7.27 19.63
N GLY A 387 9.27 7.86 20.58
CA GLY A 387 10.42 7.19 21.22
C GLY A 387 10.02 5.90 21.93
N ARG A 388 8.85 5.89 22.61
CA ARG A 388 8.27 4.68 23.22
C ARG A 388 7.85 3.64 22.17
N ALA A 389 7.30 4.06 21.02
CA ALA A 389 6.95 3.18 19.92
C ALA A 389 8.19 2.54 19.27
N TYR A 390 9.26 3.31 19.03
CA TYR A 390 10.57 2.79 18.61
C TYR A 390 11.16 1.82 19.62
N GLY A 391 11.13 2.14 20.92
CA GLY A 391 11.58 1.24 21.98
C GLY A 391 10.83 -0.09 21.99
N ASN A 392 9.50 -0.05 21.83
CA ASN A 392 8.67 -1.25 21.75
C ASN A 392 8.92 -2.07 20.47
N LEU A 393 9.10 -1.40 19.32
CA LEU A 393 9.47 -2.05 18.05
C LEU A 393 10.81 -2.80 18.20
N LEU A 394 11.87 -2.07 18.57
CA LEU A 394 13.24 -2.59 18.65
C LEU A 394 13.38 -3.70 19.71
N ARG A 395 12.71 -3.57 20.86
CA ARG A 395 12.83 -4.50 21.98
C ARG A 395 11.95 -5.75 21.84
N TYR A 396 10.77 -5.64 21.22
CA TYR A 396 9.78 -6.72 21.22
C TYR A 396 9.30 -7.17 19.84
N HIS A 397 9.10 -6.26 18.87
CA HIS A 397 8.27 -6.57 17.69
C HIS A 397 9.02 -6.63 16.34
N LEU A 398 10.36 -6.57 16.34
CA LEU A 398 11.17 -6.77 15.11
C LEU A 398 10.92 -8.11 14.42
N GLY A 399 10.64 -9.19 15.16
CA GLY A 399 10.30 -10.50 14.58
C GLY A 399 8.98 -10.45 13.79
N THR A 400 7.94 -9.81 14.34
CA THR A 400 6.65 -9.63 13.68
C THR A 400 6.79 -8.82 12.39
N VAL A 401 7.59 -7.75 12.41
CA VAL A 401 7.88 -6.96 11.20
C VAL A 401 8.73 -7.74 10.19
N ALA A 402 9.66 -8.58 10.64
CA ALA A 402 10.43 -9.48 9.77
C ALA A 402 9.52 -10.51 9.07
N PHE A 403 8.55 -11.09 9.79
CA PHE A 403 7.61 -12.05 9.23
C PHE A 403 6.64 -11.41 8.23
N GLY A 404 5.92 -10.36 8.61
CA GLY A 404 4.95 -9.70 7.73
C GLY A 404 5.60 -9.14 6.45
N SER A 405 6.82 -8.60 6.56
CA SER A 405 7.57 -8.11 5.40
C SER A 405 8.12 -9.25 4.51
N PHE A 406 8.47 -10.40 5.08
CA PHE A 406 8.89 -11.58 4.32
C PHE A 406 7.76 -12.10 3.41
N VAL A 407 6.54 -12.19 3.95
CA VAL A 407 5.36 -12.67 3.20
C VAL A 407 5.05 -11.76 2.00
N ILE A 408 5.13 -10.44 2.17
CA ILE A 408 4.95 -9.49 1.04
C ILE A 408 6.10 -9.61 0.03
N ALA A 409 7.36 -9.63 0.50
CA ALA A 409 8.54 -9.69 -0.35
C ALA A 409 8.61 -10.99 -1.18
N LEU A 410 8.22 -12.13 -0.61
CA LEU A 410 8.15 -13.41 -1.29
C LEU A 410 7.12 -13.40 -2.44
N VAL A 411 5.95 -12.80 -2.22
CA VAL A 411 4.91 -12.66 -3.26
C VAL A 411 5.32 -11.65 -4.33
N GLN A 412 5.99 -10.57 -3.96
CA GLN A 412 6.58 -9.63 -4.93
C GLN A 412 7.66 -10.29 -5.79
N PHE A 413 8.55 -11.07 -5.18
CA PHE A 413 9.58 -11.84 -5.86
C PHE A 413 8.97 -12.86 -6.83
N LEU A 414 8.00 -13.67 -6.36
CA LEU A 414 7.32 -14.65 -7.20
C LEU A 414 6.57 -14.00 -8.37
N ARG A 415 5.89 -12.87 -8.16
CA ARG A 415 5.21 -12.13 -9.24
C ARG A 415 6.19 -11.59 -10.28
N MET A 416 7.36 -11.12 -9.86
CA MET A 416 8.42 -10.66 -10.79
C MET A 416 9.09 -11.81 -11.53
N LEU A 417 9.41 -12.91 -10.86
CA LEU A 417 9.96 -14.12 -11.50
C LEU A 417 8.98 -14.67 -12.54
N LEU A 418 7.69 -14.75 -12.18
CA LEU A 418 6.65 -15.16 -13.12
C LEU A 418 6.49 -14.16 -14.28
N LYS A 419 6.63 -12.85 -14.03
CA LYS A 419 6.59 -11.83 -15.11
C LYS A 419 7.75 -12.01 -16.09
N LEU A 420 8.95 -12.34 -15.60
CA LEU A 420 10.10 -12.65 -16.47
C LEU A 420 9.88 -13.96 -17.25
N LEU A 421 9.46 -15.04 -16.58
CA LEU A 421 9.18 -16.32 -17.24
C LEU A 421 8.11 -16.17 -18.33
N MET A 422 7.03 -15.44 -18.02
CA MET A 422 6.01 -15.08 -19.00
C MET A 422 6.61 -14.30 -20.16
N HIS A 423 7.45 -13.29 -19.93
CA HIS A 423 8.09 -12.51 -20.99
C HIS A 423 8.98 -13.35 -21.91
N LEU A 424 9.75 -14.29 -21.35
CA LEU A 424 10.61 -15.22 -22.11
C LEU A 424 9.83 -16.25 -22.92
N VAL A 425 8.65 -16.69 -22.44
CA VAL A 425 7.80 -17.70 -23.07
C VAL A 425 6.67 -17.08 -23.93
N ARG A 426 6.54 -15.74 -23.96
CA ARG A 426 5.45 -15.01 -24.64
C ARG A 426 5.58 -15.08 -26.17
N ASN A 427 5.09 -16.15 -26.77
CA ASN A 427 4.82 -16.16 -28.21
C ASN A 427 3.68 -15.16 -28.52
N PRO A 428 3.92 -14.09 -29.32
CA PRO A 428 2.94 -13.06 -29.59
C PRO A 428 1.73 -13.55 -30.41
N GLN A 429 1.84 -14.69 -31.10
CA GLN A 429 0.77 -15.22 -31.95
C GLN A 429 -0.35 -15.91 -31.14
N ASN A 430 -0.04 -16.51 -29.97
CA ASN A 430 -1.03 -17.26 -29.20
C ASN A 430 -1.85 -16.35 -28.26
N ARG A 431 -2.99 -15.86 -28.74
CA ARG A 431 -3.91 -14.98 -27.97
C ARG A 431 -4.37 -15.59 -26.63
N VAL A 432 -4.53 -16.91 -26.54
CA VAL A 432 -4.99 -17.59 -25.32
C VAL A 432 -3.92 -17.54 -24.24
N THR A 433 -2.67 -17.90 -24.56
CA THR A 433 -1.54 -17.80 -23.61
C THR A 433 -1.33 -16.37 -23.13
N ASN A 434 -1.44 -15.39 -24.02
CA ASN A 434 -1.37 -13.96 -23.67
C ASN A 434 -2.45 -13.58 -22.63
N CYS A 435 -3.72 -13.94 -22.89
CA CYS A 435 -4.83 -13.67 -21.97
C CYS A 435 -4.64 -14.34 -20.59
N LEU A 436 -4.20 -15.60 -20.57
CA LEU A 436 -3.91 -16.34 -19.33
C LEU A 436 -2.77 -15.69 -18.52
N PHE A 437 -1.72 -15.20 -19.19
CA PHE A 437 -0.61 -14.51 -18.54
C PHE A 437 -1.05 -13.17 -17.92
N ASP A 438 -1.78 -12.34 -18.68
CA ASP A 438 -2.23 -11.03 -18.22
C ASP A 438 -3.29 -11.18 -17.09
N CYS A 439 -4.15 -12.22 -17.14
CA CYS A 439 -5.06 -12.60 -16.06
C CYS A 439 -4.32 -13.04 -14.79
N CYS A 440 -3.35 -13.96 -14.90
CA CYS A 440 -2.57 -14.45 -13.76
C CYS A 440 -1.76 -13.32 -13.07
N GLN A 441 -1.17 -12.41 -13.84
CA GLN A 441 -0.51 -11.21 -13.30
C GLN A 441 -1.50 -10.29 -12.56
N CYS A 442 -2.75 -10.17 -13.04
CA CYS A 442 -3.80 -9.45 -12.32
C CYS A 442 -4.13 -10.11 -10.98
N CYS A 443 -4.36 -11.43 -10.95
CA CYS A 443 -4.64 -12.18 -9.74
C CYS A 443 -3.51 -12.06 -8.69
N LEU A 444 -2.24 -12.22 -9.09
CA LEU A 444 -1.11 -12.03 -8.17
C LEU A 444 -0.98 -10.59 -7.66
N ARG A 445 -1.29 -9.57 -8.49
CA ARG A 445 -1.29 -8.17 -8.07
C ARG A 445 -2.41 -7.87 -7.06
N CYS A 446 -3.57 -8.49 -7.21
CA CYS A 446 -4.67 -8.43 -6.24
C CYS A 446 -4.29 -9.12 -4.93
N PHE A 447 -3.64 -10.30 -4.99
CA PHE A 447 -3.18 -11.02 -3.81
C PHE A 447 -2.08 -10.26 -3.05
N GLU A 448 -1.10 -9.67 -3.76
CA GLU A 448 -0.07 -8.81 -3.16
C GLU A 448 -0.71 -7.63 -2.39
N ARG A 449 -1.69 -6.95 -2.99
CA ARG A 449 -2.43 -5.85 -2.35
C ARG A 449 -3.25 -6.30 -1.14
N PHE A 450 -3.90 -7.46 -1.21
CA PHE A 450 -4.62 -8.02 -0.07
C PHE A 450 -3.68 -8.35 1.09
N LEU A 451 -2.50 -8.93 0.82
CA LEU A 451 -1.48 -9.20 1.83
C LEU A 451 -0.90 -7.91 2.43
N GLN A 452 -0.64 -6.88 1.62
CA GLN A 452 -0.20 -5.57 2.10
C GLN A 452 -1.24 -4.95 3.05
N TYR A 453 -2.53 -5.00 2.68
CA TYR A 453 -3.63 -4.55 3.52
C TYR A 453 -3.73 -5.34 4.83
N LEU A 454 -3.73 -6.68 4.77
CA LEU A 454 -3.82 -7.52 5.98
C LEU A 454 -2.62 -7.31 6.91
N THR A 455 -1.41 -7.23 6.36
CA THR A 455 -0.14 -7.02 7.10
C THR A 455 -0.13 -5.66 7.80
N ARG A 456 -0.58 -4.59 7.13
CA ARG A 456 -0.72 -3.25 7.71
C ARG A 456 -1.66 -3.23 8.91
N ASN A 457 -2.85 -3.84 8.77
CA ASN A 457 -3.81 -3.92 9.87
C ASN A 457 -3.34 -4.86 11.01
N ALA A 458 -2.61 -5.93 10.70
CA ALA A 458 -1.96 -6.79 11.69
C ALA A 458 -0.91 -6.02 12.52
N TYR A 459 -0.05 -5.22 11.87
CA TYR A 459 0.91 -4.37 12.57
C TYR A 459 0.23 -3.36 13.51
N ILE A 460 -0.91 -2.79 13.12
CA ILE A 460 -1.67 -1.90 14.00
C ILE A 460 -2.13 -2.64 15.27
N LEU A 461 -2.64 -3.87 15.15
CA LEU A 461 -3.07 -4.64 16.33
C LEU A 461 -1.90 -5.17 17.18
N THR A 462 -0.76 -5.54 16.57
CA THR A 462 0.48 -5.83 17.34
C THR A 462 0.96 -4.59 18.10
N ALA A 463 0.90 -3.41 17.48
CA ALA A 463 1.26 -2.17 18.16
C ALA A 463 0.37 -1.91 19.38
N MET A 464 -0.93 -2.23 19.30
CA MET A 464 -1.85 -2.14 20.44
C MET A 464 -1.61 -3.25 21.49
N HIS A 465 -1.94 -4.51 21.19
CA HIS A 465 -1.99 -5.58 22.19
C HIS A 465 -0.65 -6.27 22.49
N GLY A 466 0.34 -6.10 21.61
CA GLY A 466 1.64 -6.80 21.69
C GLY A 466 1.60 -8.26 21.21
N ASP A 467 0.58 -8.67 20.47
CA ASP A 467 0.41 -10.03 19.97
C ASP A 467 1.23 -10.35 18.69
N PRO A 468 1.63 -11.62 18.47
CA PRO A 468 2.38 -12.06 17.29
C PRO A 468 1.55 -12.02 16.00
N PHE A 469 2.25 -12.00 14.85
CA PHE A 469 1.70 -11.63 13.54
C PHE A 469 0.38 -12.32 13.19
N CYS A 470 0.34 -13.66 13.24
CA CYS A 470 -0.85 -14.42 12.83
C CYS A 470 -2.07 -14.16 13.73
N ARG A 471 -1.87 -13.94 15.04
CA ARG A 471 -2.97 -13.64 15.97
C ARG A 471 -3.47 -12.20 15.76
N ALA A 472 -2.55 -11.26 15.63
CA ALA A 472 -2.89 -9.87 15.33
C ALA A 472 -3.61 -9.74 13.97
N GLY A 473 -3.15 -10.46 12.94
CA GLY A 473 -3.81 -10.54 11.64
C GLY A 473 -5.19 -11.20 11.68
N GLN A 474 -5.36 -12.28 12.46
CA GLN A 474 -6.67 -12.92 12.64
C GLN A 474 -7.65 -11.99 13.38
N HIS A 475 -7.20 -11.27 14.40
CA HIS A 475 -8.02 -10.30 15.13
C HIS A 475 -8.40 -9.11 14.23
N ALA A 476 -7.44 -8.58 13.47
CA ALA A 476 -7.67 -7.51 12.50
C ALA A 476 -8.69 -7.93 11.43
N PHE A 477 -8.52 -9.12 10.85
CA PHE A 477 -9.45 -9.65 9.87
C PHE A 477 -10.88 -9.78 10.45
N ARG A 478 -11.03 -10.21 11.72
CA ARG A 478 -12.34 -10.26 12.40
C ARG A 478 -12.97 -8.88 12.54
N LEU A 479 -12.26 -7.91 13.13
CA LEU A 479 -12.76 -6.53 13.31
C LEU A 479 -13.20 -5.90 11.98
N LEU A 480 -12.43 -6.14 10.91
CA LEU A 480 -12.68 -5.55 9.59
C LEU A 480 -13.79 -6.28 8.81
N THR A 481 -13.92 -7.61 8.93
CA THR A 481 -14.92 -8.39 8.18
C THR A 481 -16.31 -8.38 8.80
N SER A 482 -16.44 -8.29 10.14
CA SER A 482 -17.72 -8.21 10.85
C SER A 482 -18.66 -7.10 10.32
N ASN A 483 -18.13 -6.08 9.64
CA ASN A 483 -18.90 -5.04 8.96
C ASN A 483 -18.26 -4.67 7.59
N ALA A 484 -17.78 -5.64 6.81
CA ALA A 484 -16.93 -5.44 5.62
C ALA A 484 -17.35 -4.30 4.67
N LEU A 485 -18.63 -4.22 4.27
CA LEU A 485 -19.14 -3.15 3.38
C LEU A 485 -18.99 -1.73 3.98
N ARG A 486 -19.10 -1.60 5.31
CA ARG A 486 -18.88 -0.33 6.02
C ARG A 486 -17.39 0.04 6.06
N VAL A 487 -16.51 -0.95 6.26
CA VAL A 487 -15.05 -0.75 6.30
C VAL A 487 -14.55 -0.33 4.92
N ALA A 488 -14.88 -1.10 3.88
CA ALA A 488 -14.54 -0.76 2.50
C ALA A 488 -15.03 0.65 2.09
N ALA A 489 -16.23 1.05 2.55
CA ALA A 489 -16.79 2.38 2.32
C ALA A 489 -16.14 3.52 3.13
N ILE A 490 -15.48 3.22 4.26
CA ILE A 490 -14.71 4.20 5.04
C ILE A 490 -13.34 4.41 4.37
N ASN A 491 -12.64 3.32 4.09
CA ASN A 491 -11.29 3.35 3.53
C ASN A 491 -11.30 3.95 2.11
N SER A 492 -12.18 3.50 1.21
CA SER A 492 -12.23 4.03 -0.17
C SER A 492 -12.50 5.54 -0.27
N VAL A 493 -13.31 6.11 0.64
CA VAL A 493 -13.53 7.57 0.71
C VAL A 493 -12.29 8.27 1.28
N GLY A 494 -11.63 7.69 2.29
CA GLY A 494 -10.38 8.21 2.83
C GLY A 494 -9.24 8.21 1.81
N ASP A 495 -9.00 7.07 1.16
CA ASP A 495 -8.02 6.89 0.09
C ASP A 495 -8.24 7.91 -1.03
N PHE A 496 -9.48 8.10 -1.47
CA PHE A 496 -9.81 9.02 -2.56
C PHE A 496 -9.56 10.50 -2.19
N VAL A 497 -9.88 10.89 -0.95
CA VAL A 497 -9.57 12.22 -0.42
C VAL A 497 -8.06 12.44 -0.33
N LEU A 498 -7.30 11.42 0.09
CA LEU A 498 -5.84 11.50 0.15
C LEU A 498 -5.16 11.45 -1.23
N VAL A 499 -5.77 10.79 -2.22
CA VAL A 499 -5.36 10.89 -3.63
C VAL A 499 -5.57 12.31 -4.16
N LEU A 500 -6.73 12.92 -3.90
CA LEU A 500 -6.99 14.30 -4.36
C LEU A 500 -6.17 15.35 -3.60
N ALA A 501 -5.80 15.08 -2.35
CA ALA A 501 -4.79 15.85 -1.64
C ALA A 501 -3.40 15.77 -2.32
N LYS A 502 -2.98 14.58 -2.80
CA LYS A 502 -1.75 14.41 -3.60
C LYS A 502 -1.85 15.18 -4.94
N VAL A 503 -2.98 15.08 -5.64
CA VAL A 503 -3.22 15.80 -6.92
C VAL A 503 -3.21 17.31 -6.73
N PHE A 504 -3.84 17.84 -5.66
CA PHE A 504 -3.84 19.27 -5.36
C PHE A 504 -2.42 19.84 -5.20
N VAL A 505 -1.53 19.15 -4.47
CA VAL A 505 -0.13 19.60 -4.31
C VAL A 505 0.60 19.61 -5.66
N VAL A 506 0.44 18.57 -6.48
CA VAL A 506 1.08 18.49 -7.81
C VAL A 506 0.58 19.61 -8.72
N VAL A 507 -0.74 19.83 -8.80
CA VAL A 507 -1.33 20.89 -9.64
C VAL A 507 -0.94 22.29 -9.15
N ALA A 508 -1.00 22.55 -7.84
CA ALA A 508 -0.58 23.83 -7.28
C ALA A 508 0.91 24.13 -7.56
N THR A 509 1.79 23.14 -7.37
CA THR A 509 3.22 23.27 -7.68
C THR A 509 3.45 23.46 -9.18
N ALA A 510 2.73 22.74 -10.03
CA ALA A 510 2.85 22.86 -11.49
C ALA A 510 2.36 24.22 -12.02
N LEU A 511 1.30 24.80 -11.44
CA LEU A 511 0.83 26.15 -11.81
C LEU A 511 1.85 27.23 -11.44
N VAL A 512 2.43 27.16 -10.23
CA VAL A 512 3.54 28.06 -9.84
C VAL A 512 4.78 27.79 -10.70
N GLY A 513 5.04 26.54 -11.08
CA GLY A 513 6.12 26.13 -11.97
C GLY A 513 5.98 26.73 -13.37
N MET A 514 4.78 26.71 -13.96
CA MET A 514 4.51 27.34 -15.24
C MET A 514 4.82 28.84 -15.18
N GLU A 515 4.29 29.54 -14.18
CA GLU A 515 4.50 30.98 -14.00
C GLU A 515 5.98 31.36 -13.76
N LEU A 516 6.77 30.55 -13.06
CA LEU A 516 8.19 30.83 -12.84
C LEU A 516 9.06 30.46 -14.05
N ILE A 517 8.81 29.32 -14.68
CA ILE A 517 9.66 28.79 -15.76
C ILE A 517 9.38 29.51 -17.08
N GLN A 518 8.11 29.77 -17.44
CA GLN A 518 7.76 30.46 -18.69
C GLN A 518 8.21 31.93 -18.73
N ARG A 519 8.57 32.52 -17.57
CA ARG A 519 9.14 33.87 -17.48
C ARG A 519 10.65 33.92 -17.71
N LYS A 520 11.35 32.77 -17.84
CA LYS A 520 12.76 32.74 -18.24
C LYS A 520 12.90 32.68 -19.77
N PRO A 521 13.48 33.69 -20.42
CA PRO A 521 13.85 33.59 -21.83
C PRO A 521 15.06 32.66 -22.00
N GLY A 522 15.16 32.04 -23.18
CA GLY A 522 16.32 31.18 -23.54
C GLY A 522 16.23 29.72 -23.12
N LEU A 523 15.07 29.25 -22.64
CA LEU A 523 14.83 27.81 -22.40
C LEU A 523 14.33 27.11 -23.67
N HIS A 524 14.85 25.92 -23.94
CA HIS A 524 14.50 25.10 -25.11
C HIS A 524 13.27 24.22 -24.83
N HIS A 525 13.28 23.51 -23.70
CA HIS A 525 12.27 22.51 -23.30
C HIS A 525 11.71 22.80 -21.90
N PRO A 526 11.07 23.96 -21.65
CA PRO A 526 10.60 24.38 -20.32
C PRO A 526 9.59 23.41 -19.66
N TYR A 527 9.01 22.49 -20.43
CA TYR A 527 8.15 21.41 -19.92
C TYR A 527 8.94 20.29 -19.21
N VAL A 528 10.23 20.09 -19.50
CA VAL A 528 11.03 19.02 -18.88
C VAL A 528 11.36 19.34 -17.40
N PRO A 529 11.87 20.54 -17.03
CA PRO A 529 11.98 20.94 -15.63
C PRO A 529 10.63 20.92 -14.89
N LEU A 530 9.54 21.31 -15.57
CA LEU A 530 8.18 21.28 -15.01
C LEU A 530 7.69 19.86 -14.69
N ILE A 531 7.94 18.89 -15.57
CA ILE A 531 7.62 17.48 -15.33
C ILE A 531 8.47 16.90 -14.19
N LEU A 532 9.77 17.23 -14.14
CA LEU A 532 10.68 16.79 -13.07
C LEU A 532 10.21 17.32 -11.70
N VAL A 533 9.86 18.61 -11.63
CA VAL A 533 9.25 19.24 -10.44
C VAL A 533 7.91 18.60 -10.08
N GLY A 534 7.06 18.28 -11.07
CA GLY A 534 5.79 17.59 -10.85
C GLY A 534 5.94 16.19 -10.24
N ILE A 535 6.95 15.43 -10.69
CA ILE A 535 7.31 14.12 -10.12
C ILE A 535 7.81 14.29 -8.68
N PHE A 536 8.70 15.27 -8.43
CA PHE A 536 9.18 15.57 -7.08
C PHE A 536 8.03 15.97 -6.14
N ALA A 537 7.13 16.84 -6.59
CA ALA A 537 5.95 17.26 -5.83
C ALA A 537 5.00 16.09 -5.52
N TYR A 538 4.81 15.16 -6.46
CA TYR A 538 4.06 13.93 -6.22
C TYR A 538 4.71 13.07 -5.14
N LEU A 539 6.03 12.89 -5.20
CA LEU A 539 6.77 12.12 -4.19
C LEU A 539 6.62 12.75 -2.80
N VAL A 540 6.90 14.06 -2.65
CA VAL A 540 6.77 14.78 -1.38
C VAL A 540 5.34 14.71 -0.83
N ALA A 541 4.32 14.92 -1.68
CA ALA A 541 2.93 14.76 -1.26
C ALA A 541 2.61 13.31 -0.84
N HIS A 542 3.17 12.31 -1.52
CA HIS A 542 3.01 10.91 -1.14
C HIS A 542 3.61 10.62 0.24
N CYS A 543 4.81 11.15 0.56
CA CYS A 543 5.46 11.00 1.86
C CYS A 543 4.51 11.35 3.01
N PHE A 544 3.96 12.57 2.95
CA PHE A 544 3.12 13.13 4.00
C PHE A 544 1.75 12.46 4.09
N MET A 545 1.11 12.20 2.94
CA MET A 545 -0.22 11.63 2.92
C MET A 545 -0.23 10.17 3.41
N THR A 546 0.84 9.39 3.19
CA THR A 546 0.93 8.01 3.74
C THR A 546 1.03 7.99 5.28
N VAL A 547 1.64 8.99 5.93
CA VAL A 547 1.59 9.12 7.40
C VAL A 547 0.16 9.38 7.86
N TYR A 548 -0.55 10.26 7.16
CA TYR A 548 -1.94 10.59 7.47
C TYR A 548 -2.86 9.38 7.27
N GLU A 549 -2.68 8.62 6.17
CA GLU A 549 -3.34 7.35 5.86
C GLU A 549 -3.18 6.34 7.02
N MET A 550 -1.93 6.08 7.44
CA MET A 550 -1.62 5.20 8.58
C MET A 550 -2.22 5.70 9.91
N THR A 551 -2.29 7.03 10.10
CA THR A 551 -2.90 7.64 11.29
C THR A 551 -4.42 7.43 11.31
N VAL A 552 -5.10 7.62 10.17
CA VAL A 552 -6.55 7.40 10.03
C VAL A 552 -6.90 5.94 10.24
N ASP A 553 -6.16 5.00 9.64
CA ASP A 553 -6.36 3.55 9.84
C ASP A 553 -6.15 3.15 11.31
N THR A 554 -5.10 3.68 11.95
CA THR A 554 -4.83 3.39 13.36
C THR A 554 -5.97 3.89 14.24
N ILE A 555 -6.42 5.14 14.07
CA ILE A 555 -7.55 5.69 14.83
C ILE A 555 -8.85 4.93 14.54
N PHE A 556 -9.06 4.45 13.31
CA PHE A 556 -10.21 3.62 12.97
C PHE A 556 -10.19 2.27 13.70
N LEU A 557 -9.06 1.57 13.73
CA LEU A 557 -8.92 0.34 14.50
C LEU A 557 -8.98 0.57 16.02
N CYS A 558 -8.37 1.64 16.54
CA CYS A 558 -8.53 2.03 17.96
C CYS A 558 -10.00 2.30 18.32
N PHE A 559 -10.76 2.94 17.42
CA PHE A 559 -12.20 3.17 17.59
C PHE A 559 -13.01 1.88 17.54
N CYS A 560 -12.68 0.94 16.65
CA CYS A 560 -13.30 -0.38 16.62
C CYS A 560 -13.02 -1.17 17.90
N GLU A 561 -11.78 -1.19 18.38
CA GLU A 561 -11.36 -1.82 19.62
C GLU A 561 -12.05 -1.19 20.85
N ASP A 562 -12.09 0.15 20.94
CA ASP A 562 -12.82 0.88 21.99
C ASP A 562 -14.32 0.57 21.96
N CYS A 563 -14.90 0.25 20.79
CA CYS A 563 -16.31 -0.18 20.65
C CYS A 563 -16.58 -1.66 21.05
N GLU A 564 -15.55 -2.50 21.18
CA GLU A 564 -15.68 -3.93 21.54
C GLU A 564 -15.27 -4.18 23.00
N THR A 565 -14.20 -3.53 23.48
CA THR A 565 -13.63 -3.74 24.82
C THR A 565 -14.29 -2.89 25.93
N ASN A 566 -14.96 -1.79 25.57
CA ASN A 566 -15.59 -0.84 26.51
C ASN A 566 -17.11 -0.69 26.28
N ASP A 567 -17.88 -0.46 27.37
CA ASP A 567 -19.35 -0.39 27.37
C ASP A 567 -19.90 1.04 27.55
N GLY A 568 -19.06 1.96 28.02
CA GLY A 568 -19.44 3.34 28.39
C GLY A 568 -20.02 3.49 29.79
N ILE A 569 -20.17 2.41 30.56
CA ILE A 569 -20.80 2.40 31.89
C ILE A 569 -19.79 1.90 32.94
N GLY A 570 -19.45 0.61 32.93
CA GLY A 570 -18.39 0.05 33.79
C GLY A 570 -16.98 0.38 33.30
N ARG A 571 -16.82 0.62 32.00
CA ARG A 571 -15.59 1.01 31.31
C ARG A 571 -15.88 2.20 30.39
N PRO A 572 -15.56 3.44 30.78
CA PRO A 572 -15.83 4.60 29.95
C PRO A 572 -14.92 4.64 28.72
N TYR A 573 -15.53 4.76 27.54
CA TYR A 573 -14.87 4.88 26.23
C TYR A 573 -13.74 5.92 26.20
N TYR A 574 -12.76 5.71 25.32
CA TYR A 574 -11.64 6.63 25.08
C TYR A 574 -11.84 7.52 23.84
N MET A 575 -12.74 7.15 22.92
CA MET A 575 -13.06 7.93 21.73
C MET A 575 -13.60 9.34 22.05
N SER A 576 -13.38 10.30 21.14
CA SER A 576 -13.84 11.68 21.32
C SER A 576 -15.37 11.83 21.28
N ARG A 577 -15.87 12.96 21.80
CA ARG A 577 -17.30 13.37 21.71
C ARG A 577 -17.89 13.17 20.31
N GLY A 578 -17.16 13.53 19.25
CA GLY A 578 -17.64 13.40 17.87
C GLY A 578 -17.78 11.95 17.36
N LEU A 579 -16.94 11.04 17.84
CA LEU A 579 -17.05 9.59 17.56
C LEU A 579 -18.18 8.98 18.40
N MET A 580 -18.28 9.38 19.69
CA MET A 580 -19.34 8.96 20.60
C MET A 580 -20.73 9.35 20.10
N GLU A 581 -20.92 10.61 19.69
CA GLU A 581 -22.16 11.09 19.08
C GLU A 581 -22.51 10.35 17.80
N PHE A 582 -21.51 9.99 16.97
CA PHE A 582 -21.74 9.17 15.78
C PHE A 582 -22.28 7.78 16.14
N VAL A 583 -21.70 7.13 17.16
CA VAL A 583 -22.18 5.84 17.67
C VAL A 583 -23.60 5.98 18.25
N GLN A 584 -23.84 6.94 19.16
CA GLN A 584 -25.15 7.15 19.80
C GLN A 584 -26.25 7.48 18.79
N ASN A 585 -25.98 8.34 17.79
CA ASN A 585 -26.96 8.66 16.74
C ASN A 585 -27.20 7.46 15.81
N SER A 586 -26.17 6.64 15.54
CA SER A 586 -26.36 5.35 14.86
C SER A 586 -27.21 4.40 15.71
N LYS A 587 -27.07 4.40 17.05
CA LYS A 587 -27.88 3.56 17.94
C LYS A 587 -29.36 3.96 17.92
N ARG A 588 -29.66 5.26 18.04
CA ARG A 588 -31.03 5.79 18.01
C ARG A 588 -31.73 5.50 16.68
N ALA A 589 -31.01 5.62 15.54
CA ALA A 589 -31.57 5.32 14.23
C ALA A 589 -32.05 3.86 14.10
N LEU A 590 -31.28 2.89 14.60
CA LEU A 590 -31.65 1.47 14.54
C LEU A 590 -32.79 1.12 15.51
N ALA A 591 -32.84 1.75 16.68
CA ALA A 591 -33.96 1.59 17.61
C ALA A 591 -35.29 2.04 16.99
N ILE A 592 -35.29 3.16 16.24
CA ILE A 592 -36.48 3.69 15.57
C ILE A 592 -36.98 2.77 14.44
N ASP A 593 -36.07 2.20 13.63
CA ASP A 593 -36.45 1.20 12.61
C ASP A 593 -37.01 -0.07 13.27
N GLY A 594 -36.42 -0.53 14.39
CA GLY A 594 -36.92 -1.68 15.16
C GLY A 594 -38.32 -1.47 15.73
N SER A 595 -38.58 -0.33 16.37
CA SER A 595 -39.91 0.01 16.88
C SER A 595 -40.96 0.11 15.77
N ARG A 596 -40.60 0.66 14.60
CA ARG A 596 -41.51 0.74 13.45
C ARG A 596 -41.86 -0.63 12.86
N ALA A 597 -40.91 -1.56 12.83
CA ALA A 597 -41.17 -2.93 12.37
C ALA A 597 -42.12 -3.69 13.30
N GLY A 598 -42.02 -3.49 14.62
CA GLY A 598 -42.94 -4.10 15.59
C GLY A 598 -44.39 -3.63 15.45
N THR A 599 -44.60 -2.32 15.23
CA THR A 599 -45.95 -1.74 15.07
C THR A 599 -46.73 -2.20 13.84
N THR A 600 -46.15 -3.03 12.96
CA THR A 600 -46.83 -3.60 11.78
C THR A 600 -47.32 -5.05 11.95
N THR A 601 -47.12 -5.67 13.12
CA THR A 601 -47.64 -7.03 13.40
C THR A 601 -48.64 -7.12 14.56
N ASP A 602 -48.67 -6.14 15.48
CA ASP A 602 -49.54 -6.17 16.68
C ASP A 602 -50.96 -5.60 16.45
N HIS A 603 -51.52 -5.71 15.25
CA HIS A 603 -52.88 -5.21 14.98
C HIS A 603 -54.00 -6.25 15.19
N HIS A 604 -53.68 -7.47 15.66
CA HIS A 604 -54.68 -8.54 15.82
C HIS A 604 -54.90 -9.08 17.24
N ASP A 605 -53.92 -9.01 18.15
CA ASP A 605 -54.01 -9.61 19.50
C ASP A 605 -54.34 -8.61 20.64
N HIS A 606 -54.62 -7.35 20.32
CA HIS A 606 -54.82 -6.31 21.34
C HIS A 606 -56.14 -6.37 22.13
N HIS A 607 -56.97 -7.41 21.92
CA HIS A 607 -58.33 -7.51 22.46
C HIS A 607 -58.47 -8.27 23.79
N GLN A 608 -57.40 -8.90 24.33
CA GLN A 608 -57.52 -9.81 25.48
C GLN A 608 -56.59 -9.49 26.67
N GLN A 609 -56.33 -8.21 26.98
CA GLN A 609 -55.64 -7.84 28.22
C GLN A 609 -56.08 -6.54 28.90
N GLN A 610 -57.28 -6.03 28.59
CA GLN A 610 -57.81 -4.76 29.13
C GLN A 610 -59.14 -4.92 29.89
N ALA A 611 -59.26 -5.99 30.69
CA ALA A 611 -60.47 -6.32 31.46
C ALA A 611 -60.20 -6.73 32.93
N LEU A 612 -58.97 -6.54 33.45
CA LEU A 612 -58.56 -6.96 34.80
C LEU A 612 -57.81 -5.86 35.58
N ARG A 613 -58.14 -4.59 35.32
CA ARG A 613 -57.78 -3.44 36.16
C ARG A 613 -58.92 -2.41 36.17
N ASP A 614 -59.92 -2.68 37.00
CA ASP A 614 -60.55 -1.68 37.90
C ASP A 614 -61.62 -2.37 38.76
N GLY A 615 -61.65 -2.05 40.06
CA GLY A 615 -62.55 -2.66 41.04
C GLY A 615 -61.87 -3.00 42.38
N LYS A 616 -62.16 -2.21 43.42
CA LYS A 616 -61.70 -2.45 44.80
C LYS A 616 -62.87 -2.96 45.65
N ALA A 617 -62.64 -3.96 46.49
CA ALA A 617 -63.53 -4.34 47.60
C ALA A 617 -62.73 -4.94 48.76
N TRP A 618 -63.39 -5.18 49.89
CA TRP A 618 -62.79 -5.53 51.20
C TRP A 618 -63.27 -6.91 51.71
N MET A 619 -62.51 -7.44 52.69
CA MET A 619 -62.90 -8.38 53.76
C MET A 619 -62.92 -9.92 53.55
N ALA A 620 -62.35 -10.57 54.59
CA ALA A 620 -62.77 -11.78 55.30
C ALA A 620 -62.33 -13.22 54.88
N ALA A 621 -61.82 -13.92 55.92
CA ALA A 621 -61.92 -15.34 56.27
C ALA A 621 -61.12 -16.45 55.52
N ASP A 622 -60.49 -17.30 56.36
CA ASP A 622 -60.18 -18.76 56.31
C ASP A 622 -60.09 -19.52 54.97
N SER A 623 -59.15 -20.46 54.75
CA SER A 623 -58.61 -21.46 55.70
C SER A 623 -57.25 -22.11 55.28
N LYS A 624 -56.68 -22.96 56.14
CA LYS A 624 -55.48 -23.85 55.95
C LYS A 624 -55.91 -25.33 55.73
N PRO A 625 -55.06 -26.34 55.41
CA PRO A 625 -53.57 -26.47 55.39
C PRO A 625 -53.01 -26.61 53.94
N SER A 626 -51.88 -27.25 53.54
CA SER A 626 -50.83 -28.16 54.09
C SER A 626 -49.45 -27.85 53.40
N LEU A 627 -48.25 -28.46 53.58
CA LEU A 627 -47.71 -29.76 54.07
C LEU A 627 -47.89 -30.96 53.11
N GLN A 628 -46.88 -31.74 52.67
CA GLN A 628 -45.43 -31.93 52.99
C GLN A 628 -44.57 -31.81 51.69
N GLN A 629 -43.25 -31.51 51.63
CA GLN A 629 -42.02 -31.84 52.39
C GLN A 629 -41.24 -33.08 51.83
N ALA A 630 -39.91 -32.95 51.72
CA ALA A 630 -38.85 -33.97 51.48
C ALA A 630 -38.15 -34.07 50.09
N SER A 631 -36.87 -34.42 50.16
CA SER A 631 -35.89 -34.80 49.11
C SER A 631 -34.98 -35.90 49.74
N PRO A 632 -33.91 -36.47 49.13
CA PRO A 632 -33.34 -36.33 47.77
C PRO A 632 -32.90 -37.68 47.09
N SER A 633 -32.15 -37.59 45.98
CA SER A 633 -30.91 -38.38 45.66
C SER A 633 -30.85 -39.34 44.43
N LEU A 634 -29.64 -39.35 43.82
CA LEU A 634 -28.99 -40.33 42.89
C LEU A 634 -29.54 -40.64 41.47
N GLY A 635 -28.61 -40.97 40.54
CA GLY A 635 -28.87 -41.64 39.23
C GLY A 635 -28.79 -40.77 37.96
N ASN A 636 -27.65 -40.18 37.60
CA ASN A 636 -26.55 -40.75 36.78
C ASN A 636 -26.85 -40.99 35.26
N THR A 637 -25.96 -40.46 34.39
CA THR A 637 -25.74 -40.77 32.94
C THR A 637 -26.87 -41.32 32.05
N THR A 638 -27.28 -40.55 31.00
CA THR A 638 -27.17 -40.91 29.55
C THR A 638 -27.81 -39.83 28.65
N ILE A 639 -27.08 -38.74 28.34
CA ILE A 639 -27.46 -37.78 27.27
C ILE A 639 -26.20 -37.35 26.48
N LYS A 640 -25.58 -38.31 25.78
CA LYS A 640 -24.46 -38.05 24.84
C LYS A 640 -24.49 -38.88 23.54
N GLN A 641 -25.57 -39.58 23.24
CA GLN A 641 -25.72 -40.38 22.00
C GLN A 641 -26.73 -39.81 20.98
N GLN A 642 -27.57 -38.85 21.35
CA GLN A 642 -28.69 -38.39 20.52
C GLN A 642 -28.38 -37.21 19.56
N GLN A 643 -27.10 -36.83 19.40
CA GLN A 643 -26.65 -35.77 18.47
C GLN A 643 -25.74 -36.26 17.33
N GLN A 644 -25.41 -37.55 17.26
CA GLN A 644 -24.45 -38.10 16.29
C GLN A 644 -25.11 -38.72 15.01
N GLN A 645 -26.44 -38.85 14.97
CA GLN A 645 -27.16 -39.54 13.86
C GLN A 645 -27.90 -38.63 12.86
N LEU A 646 -27.94 -37.31 13.08
CA LEU A 646 -28.64 -36.34 12.21
C LEU A 646 -27.71 -35.58 11.23
N ARG A 647 -26.55 -36.15 10.87
CA ARG A 647 -25.56 -35.52 9.97
C ARG A 647 -25.16 -36.37 8.75
N THR A 648 -25.90 -37.44 8.46
CA THR A 648 -25.50 -38.45 7.46
C THR A 648 -26.60 -38.78 6.44
N ALA A 649 -27.58 -37.88 6.25
CA ALA A 649 -28.75 -38.10 5.39
C ALA A 649 -29.12 -36.83 4.59
N ALA A 650 -28.14 -36.19 3.96
CA ALA A 650 -28.32 -34.94 3.20
C ALA A 650 -27.30 -34.77 2.03
N ILE A 651 -27.03 -35.87 1.31
CA ILE A 651 -26.32 -35.92 0.02
C ILE A 651 -27.05 -36.98 -0.82
N SER A 652 -27.30 -36.72 -2.11
CA SER A 652 -28.35 -37.34 -2.95
C SER A 652 -29.78 -37.05 -2.44
N GLU A 653 -30.78 -36.63 -3.22
CA GLU A 653 -30.93 -36.28 -4.65
C GLU A 653 -32.15 -35.30 -4.76
N THR A 654 -32.50 -34.63 -5.87
CA THR A 654 -32.06 -34.63 -7.28
C THR A 654 -31.28 -33.32 -7.58
N VAL A 655 -31.09 -32.70 -8.78
CA VAL A 655 -31.53 -32.79 -10.20
C VAL A 655 -32.97 -32.35 -10.57
N ASP A 656 -33.12 -31.06 -10.89
CA ASP A 656 -33.67 -30.53 -12.16
C ASP A 656 -33.08 -29.12 -12.40
#